data_AF-A0A1E5H4B8-F1
#
_entry.id   AF-A0A1E5H4B8-F1
#
_cell.length_a   1.000
_cell.length_b   1.000
_cell.length_c   1.000
_cell.angle_alpha   90.00
_cell.angle_beta   90.00
_cell.angle_gamma   90.00
#
_symmetry.space_group_name_H-M   'P 1'
#
loop_
_entity.id
_entity.type
_entity.pdbx_description
1 polymer ?
#
loop_
_entity_poly.entity_id
_entity_poly.type
_entity_poly.pdbx_seq_one_letter_code
_entity_poly.pdbx_strand_id
1 'polypeptide(L)'
;MKNNKNFRKDDLSPESNTKKIYKMYKRKKQWVVAPVVFAMLLNAASPVAALAVSDVEQTEAATTQVRAVDDELQKLIEQAEMNINALVSLTPEAKTTYITAIKGADDKAEVEAQLLEAYKEDVAEATKAVEASYSGQIDALASLSADQKTQIKTTITTALNLEVLKTTFNDITNSNDYATFKGAFDQQLAKNKEAADTLVKDAVALNNALADLPNYRLEQKAVINGLSQLQGIEKQGLHTAIDKADDKAAIDAVVAGAKSENQTRLAAAITDKVAVLKAETAKITGLNASKETELNAKIDTAAATNDDAALAALNALTAEVEKAVADVIANDVQAQLNAAKSDLKAVISTDKKNNELITAADVSAFNSKVDAAKTLDAVAAVQAEWEDFVEVTNIKGKDIFAARTKAKDLISDLTTMDPILNAQYLTNVDLATTPEAVAAVVASAQADERKAIEKNAAELKAAKDQAIKEINALGNLTKAEKKAKTDAVEAATEKSVIADLVKAAKEADATKVLLAEQKAAKDKIDALEYLSVGAKATAKANVDLATDSAGITKVLNEAIYDNYQAGVINAEVELDEAKTIAKEAVGKLENLTTTQKNAALNDITKATDKAAVTNVLNAAKDLDQQNADAKEDAKTLEKAKEDAKAVIDALKYLTQEVKNGYKAEITNAKDIPAVAAIETRAKNEDADIKATEVALESRKKVLVTKINASDKLTAADKLSLIAQTIECQSIAEVDALEGKVDQLILDRTVEAAEGASAKAEIKAAIGQLNELSPEQKIAYQAKVDKADKKADMVAVYNEAKAEHNRIFDQKIINNITKLLASGSYVEAQKAINNLRTDSTRKEYQAKLDNSIALAAAKAEANKQIDALENLSVEEKAKAKEKISKLTTTEAVDKEVAALVKADNLAHDKDLIEMATLQIKVKDFEAAAKTIEKIRDPETKAKLQKQLEDAQKVAPTIKAQGHVSKIGWQKTVDMNEIIGTTGRKLALEAVKIDLADVEMPEGAKKLEGGIEYRAHVRNIGWQKYVSNGALAGTTGKSLQMEAIQIKLTGELAEKYNVEYRAHVKDIGWQKYVSNGTIAGTTGKSLRMEAVQIRLVEKK
;
A
#
# COMPACT_ATOMS: atom_id res chain seq x y z
N MET A 1 -26.27 -7.36 -15.67
CA MET A 1 -25.73 -8.74 -15.85
C MET A 1 -25.82 -9.41 -14.48
N LYS A 2 -26.90 -10.17 -14.21
CA LYS A 2 -27.04 -11.63 -14.35
C LYS A 2 -26.18 -12.44 -13.35
N ASN A 3 -26.86 -12.86 -12.28
CA ASN A 3 -26.98 -14.23 -11.74
C ASN A 3 -25.94 -15.29 -12.15
N ASN A 4 -25.43 -16.02 -11.15
CA ASN A 4 -25.64 -17.48 -11.02
C ASN A 4 -25.19 -17.92 -9.61
N LYS A 5 -26.09 -18.29 -8.69
CA LYS A 5 -26.90 -19.52 -8.54
C LYS A 5 -26.11 -20.79 -8.20
N ASN A 6 -26.46 -21.28 -7.01
CA ASN A 6 -26.79 -22.66 -6.67
C ASN A 6 -25.67 -23.72 -6.73
N PHE A 7 -25.15 -24.03 -5.54
CA PHE A 7 -24.99 -25.43 -5.12
C PHE A 7 -25.80 -25.66 -3.85
N ARG A 8 -26.99 -26.24 -4.04
CA ARG A 8 -27.69 -27.09 -3.08
C ARG A 8 -28.04 -28.34 -3.86
N LYS A 9 -27.53 -29.49 -3.44
CA LYS A 9 -28.36 -30.66 -3.14
C LYS A 9 -27.54 -31.85 -2.68
N ASP A 10 -28.04 -32.41 -1.59
CA ASP A 10 -28.14 -33.83 -1.26
C ASP A 10 -26.82 -34.55 -0.91
N ASP A 11 -26.59 -34.82 0.38
CA ASP A 11 -27.01 -36.10 0.97
C ASP A 11 -26.84 -36.15 2.51
N LEU A 12 -27.93 -36.58 3.17
CA LEU A 12 -28.03 -37.39 4.39
C LEU A 12 -27.59 -36.87 5.78
N SER A 13 -28.62 -36.46 6.52
CA SER A 13 -28.97 -36.78 7.93
C SER A 13 -28.67 -35.73 9.02
N PRO A 14 -29.52 -35.60 10.07
CA PRO A 14 -30.98 -35.79 10.12
C PRO A 14 -31.71 -34.56 10.70
N GLU A 15 -32.82 -34.15 10.08
CA GLU A 15 -33.87 -33.38 10.75
C GLU A 15 -35.20 -34.16 10.68
N SER A 16 -36.02 -33.94 11.71
CA SER A 16 -37.40 -34.40 11.92
C SER A 16 -37.59 -35.71 12.70
N ASN A 17 -37.99 -35.56 13.96
CA ASN A 17 -39.37 -35.90 14.28
C ASN A 17 -39.92 -34.96 15.37
N THR A 18 -40.70 -34.01 14.89
CA THR A 18 -41.58 -33.12 15.65
C THR A 18 -42.80 -33.91 16.12
N LYS A 19 -43.11 -33.75 17.41
CA LYS A 19 -44.41 -33.83 18.12
C LYS A 19 -45.62 -34.30 17.29
N LYS A 20 -46.37 -35.27 17.85
CA LYS A 20 -47.84 -35.17 17.91
C LYS A 20 -48.46 -35.98 19.05
N ILE A 21 -49.33 -35.25 19.74
CA ILE A 21 -50.23 -35.56 20.84
C ILE A 21 -51.45 -36.35 20.29
N TYR A 22 -52.10 -37.19 21.12
CA TYR A 22 -53.56 -37.25 21.37
C TYR A 22 -54.18 -38.66 21.52
N LYS A 23 -54.86 -38.86 22.66
CA LYS A 23 -56.31 -39.09 22.80
C LYS A 23 -56.69 -38.74 24.26
N MET A 24 -57.32 -37.59 24.56
CA MET A 24 -58.77 -37.33 24.54
C MET A 24 -59.65 -38.50 25.02
N TYR A 25 -60.32 -38.36 26.17
CA TYR A 25 -61.74 -37.94 26.25
C TYR A 25 -62.16 -37.52 27.67
N LYS A 26 -62.93 -36.43 27.76
CA LYS A 26 -63.89 -36.15 28.83
C LYS A 26 -65.27 -36.55 28.28
N ARG A 27 -66.03 -37.46 28.92
CA ARG A 27 -67.52 -37.43 28.99
C ARG A 27 -68.15 -38.63 29.74
N LYS A 28 -68.88 -38.28 30.81
CA LYS A 28 -70.23 -38.72 31.20
C LYS A 28 -70.56 -40.23 31.16
N LYS A 29 -70.81 -40.84 32.32
CA LYS A 29 -72.17 -41.15 32.83
C LYS A 29 -72.13 -41.90 34.17
N GLN A 30 -72.89 -41.32 35.10
CA GLN A 30 -73.72 -41.88 36.17
C GLN A 30 -73.47 -43.28 36.78
N TRP A 31 -73.51 -43.29 38.13
CA TRP A 31 -74.28 -44.16 39.04
C TRP A 31 -74.42 -45.65 38.68
N VAL A 32 -74.05 -46.54 39.61
CA VAL A 32 -74.98 -47.40 40.39
C VAL A 32 -74.17 -48.38 41.25
N VAL A 33 -74.44 -48.32 42.57
CA VAL A 33 -74.68 -49.37 43.58
C VAL A 33 -74.08 -50.79 43.38
N ALA A 34 -73.54 -51.30 44.51
CA ALA A 34 -73.16 -52.65 44.94
C ALA A 34 -74.20 -53.79 44.60
N PRO A 35 -74.09 -55.09 45.04
CA PRO A 35 -73.16 -55.74 45.99
C PRO A 35 -72.79 -57.24 45.70
N VAL A 36 -72.03 -57.87 46.63
CA VAL A 36 -72.23 -59.25 47.17
C VAL A 36 -71.81 -60.52 46.37
N VAL A 37 -70.86 -61.27 46.98
CA VAL A 37 -70.87 -62.73 47.31
C VAL A 37 -70.11 -63.80 46.50
N PHE A 38 -69.34 -64.59 47.29
CA PHE A 38 -68.95 -66.02 47.22
C PHE A 38 -67.88 -66.57 46.24
N ALA A 39 -66.83 -67.17 46.86
CA ALA A 39 -66.49 -68.62 46.85
C ALA A 39 -65.09 -69.05 46.36
N MET A 40 -64.25 -69.37 47.36
CA MET A 40 -63.54 -70.64 47.64
C MET A 40 -62.38 -71.23 46.78
N LEU A 41 -61.47 -71.86 47.56
CA LEU A 41 -60.58 -73.04 47.34
C LEU A 41 -59.18 -72.80 46.71
N LEU A 42 -58.03 -73.32 47.20
CA LEU A 42 -57.67 -74.06 48.43
C LEU A 42 -56.13 -74.38 48.47
N ASN A 43 -55.59 -74.51 49.71
CA ASN A 43 -54.59 -75.50 50.23
C ASN A 43 -53.08 -75.52 49.85
N ALA A 44 -52.13 -76.00 50.68
CA ALA A 44 -52.04 -76.59 52.05
C ALA A 44 -50.54 -76.50 52.54
N ALA A 45 -50.07 -76.76 53.77
CA ALA A 45 -50.47 -77.74 54.79
C ALA A 45 -49.97 -77.43 56.24
N SER A 46 -50.71 -78.04 57.18
CA SER A 46 -50.77 -78.08 58.66
C SER A 46 -49.78 -79.12 59.27
N PRO A 47 -49.80 -79.61 60.56
CA PRO A 47 -50.94 -79.98 61.45
C PRO A 47 -50.71 -79.73 62.99
N VAL A 48 -51.54 -80.07 64.00
CA VAL A 48 -52.97 -80.40 64.30
C VAL A 48 -53.07 -80.58 65.84
N ALA A 49 -54.23 -80.24 66.45
CA ALA A 49 -55.01 -81.00 67.47
C ALA A 49 -55.79 -80.02 68.41
N ALA A 50 -57.13 -79.85 68.32
CA ALA A 50 -58.24 -80.74 68.76
C ALA A 50 -58.51 -80.65 70.29
N LEU A 51 -59.72 -80.58 70.87
CA LEU A 51 -61.15 -80.71 70.47
C LEU A 51 -62.02 -80.13 71.65
N ALA A 52 -63.08 -79.35 71.37
CA ALA A 52 -64.53 -79.62 71.60
C ALA A 52 -65.06 -79.69 73.07
N VAL A 53 -65.96 -78.80 73.53
CA VAL A 53 -67.45 -78.67 73.35
C VAL A 53 -68.27 -79.66 74.19
N SER A 54 -69.09 -79.15 75.13
CA SER A 54 -70.58 -79.21 75.08
C SER A 54 -71.25 -78.76 76.41
N ASP A 55 -72.06 -77.71 76.32
CA ASP A 55 -73.45 -77.53 76.79
C ASP A 55 -74.01 -78.05 78.14
N VAL A 56 -74.67 -77.09 78.81
CA VAL A 56 -76.03 -77.10 79.41
C VAL A 56 -76.24 -77.33 80.94
N GLU A 57 -76.66 -76.21 81.54
CA GLU A 57 -77.71 -75.96 82.56
C GLU A 57 -77.67 -76.42 84.04
N GLN A 58 -77.96 -75.39 84.87
CA GLN A 58 -78.88 -75.31 86.01
C GLN A 58 -78.51 -75.78 87.44
N THR A 59 -78.23 -74.73 88.25
CA THR A 59 -78.83 -74.36 89.55
C THR A 59 -78.30 -74.91 90.88
N GLU A 60 -77.93 -73.92 91.71
CA GLU A 60 -78.33 -73.69 93.11
C GLU A 60 -77.43 -74.06 94.31
N ALA A 61 -77.39 -73.06 95.22
CA ALA A 61 -77.22 -73.11 96.67
C ALA A 61 -75.80 -73.08 97.30
N ALA A 62 -75.27 -71.86 97.35
CA ALA A 62 -75.13 -71.02 98.56
C ALA A 62 -74.13 -71.35 99.71
N THR A 63 -73.49 -70.24 100.11
CA THR A 63 -73.07 -69.80 101.47
C THR A 63 -71.80 -70.45 102.07
N THR A 64 -70.81 -69.76 102.66
CA THR A 64 -70.52 -68.31 102.83
C THR A 64 -69.13 -68.14 103.48
N GLN A 65 -68.41 -67.12 102.98
CA GLN A 65 -67.37 -66.26 103.59
C GLN A 65 -66.22 -66.84 104.45
N VAL A 66 -65.03 -66.96 103.83
CA VAL A 66 -63.70 -66.52 104.35
C VAL A 66 -62.79 -66.21 103.14
N ARG A 67 -62.61 -64.94 102.73
CA ARG A 67 -61.51 -64.37 101.89
C ARG A 67 -61.98 -63.05 101.24
N ALA A 68 -61.47 -61.90 101.69
CA ALA A 68 -61.77 -60.61 101.05
C ALA A 68 -60.61 -59.59 101.08
N VAL A 69 -59.34 -60.02 101.23
CA VAL A 69 -58.20 -59.08 101.32
C VAL A 69 -57.05 -59.37 100.33
N ASP A 70 -56.96 -60.58 99.74
CA ASP A 70 -55.88 -60.93 98.77
C ASP A 70 -56.27 -60.71 97.28
N ASP A 71 -57.53 -60.37 97.01
CA ASP A 71 -58.12 -60.33 95.66
C ASP A 71 -58.11 -58.92 95.03
N GLU A 72 -57.77 -57.87 95.79
CA GLU A 72 -57.76 -56.47 95.34
C GLU A 72 -56.41 -56.03 94.73
N LEU A 73 -55.27 -56.49 95.25
CA LEU A 73 -53.93 -56.13 94.71
C LEU A 73 -53.67 -56.79 93.36
N GLN A 74 -54.06 -58.05 93.19
CA GLN A 74 -53.92 -58.77 91.92
C GLN A 74 -54.76 -58.13 90.79
N LYS A 75 -55.99 -57.69 91.10
CA LYS A 75 -56.85 -56.94 90.16
C LYS A 75 -56.25 -55.59 89.80
N LEU A 76 -55.56 -54.93 90.72
CA LEU A 76 -54.89 -53.65 90.47
C LEU A 76 -53.69 -53.83 89.52
N ILE A 77 -52.89 -54.89 89.70
CA ILE A 77 -51.75 -55.22 88.81
C ILE A 77 -52.24 -55.55 87.40
N GLU A 78 -53.27 -56.39 87.26
CA GLU A 78 -53.86 -56.72 85.95
C GLU A 78 -54.43 -55.48 85.25
N GLN A 79 -55.08 -54.59 85.99
CA GLN A 79 -55.60 -53.33 85.45
C GLN A 79 -54.47 -52.37 85.04
N ALA A 80 -53.40 -52.25 85.82
CA ALA A 80 -52.24 -51.43 85.49
C ALA A 80 -51.49 -51.96 84.24
N GLU A 81 -51.38 -53.28 84.08
CA GLU A 81 -50.80 -53.91 82.90
C GLU A 81 -51.63 -53.62 81.64
N MET A 82 -52.97 -53.72 81.73
CA MET A 82 -53.86 -53.34 80.63
C MET A 82 -53.69 -51.86 80.27
N ASN A 83 -53.58 -50.99 81.28
CA ASN A 83 -53.42 -49.56 81.06
C ASN A 83 -52.08 -49.21 80.39
N ILE A 84 -50.96 -49.81 80.81
CA ILE A 84 -49.63 -49.60 80.18
C ILE A 84 -49.64 -50.13 78.75
N ASN A 85 -50.23 -51.30 78.51
CA ASN A 85 -50.35 -51.86 77.16
C ASN A 85 -51.17 -50.95 76.24
N ALA A 86 -52.18 -50.26 76.77
CA ALA A 86 -53.02 -49.31 76.04
C ALA A 86 -52.34 -47.96 75.73
N LEU A 87 -51.17 -47.66 76.33
CA LEU A 87 -50.42 -46.43 76.02
C LEU A 87 -49.91 -46.45 74.59
N VAL A 88 -50.09 -45.37 73.84
CA VAL A 88 -49.95 -45.41 72.38
C VAL A 88 -48.53 -45.08 71.93
N SER A 89 -47.85 -44.20 72.66
CA SER A 89 -46.57 -43.61 72.28
C SER A 89 -45.39 -44.25 73.01
N LEU A 90 -45.66 -44.90 74.15
CA LEU A 90 -44.65 -45.63 74.91
C LEU A 90 -44.07 -46.79 74.07
N THR A 91 -42.74 -46.89 74.02
CA THR A 91 -42.08 -47.90 73.20
C THR A 91 -42.35 -49.32 73.73
N PRO A 92 -42.31 -50.36 72.87
CA PRO A 92 -42.48 -51.74 73.30
C PRO A 92 -41.49 -52.15 74.42
N GLU A 93 -40.25 -51.64 74.38
CA GLU A 93 -39.25 -51.87 75.42
C GLU A 93 -39.61 -51.20 76.75
N ALA A 94 -40.07 -49.94 76.71
CA ALA A 94 -40.49 -49.20 77.90
C ALA A 94 -41.75 -49.82 78.51
N LYS A 95 -42.75 -50.22 77.70
CA LYS A 95 -43.94 -50.96 78.17
C LYS A 95 -43.56 -52.23 78.91
N THR A 96 -42.66 -53.03 78.33
CA THR A 96 -42.17 -54.26 78.96
C THR A 96 -41.49 -53.99 80.29
N THR A 97 -40.71 -52.90 80.37
CA THR A 97 -40.01 -52.47 81.58
C THR A 97 -40.99 -52.11 82.70
N TYR A 98 -41.96 -51.24 82.43
CA TYR A 98 -42.94 -50.84 83.44
C TYR A 98 -43.91 -51.97 83.81
N ILE A 99 -44.32 -52.83 82.87
CA ILE A 99 -45.16 -54.02 83.14
C ILE A 99 -44.43 -55.00 84.07
N THR A 100 -43.13 -55.19 83.87
CA THR A 100 -42.31 -56.04 84.75
C THR A 100 -42.22 -55.44 86.15
N ALA A 101 -42.05 -54.12 86.25
CA ALA A 101 -41.98 -53.41 87.52
C ALA A 101 -43.30 -53.50 88.32
N ILE A 102 -44.47 -53.33 87.68
CA ILE A 102 -45.77 -53.46 88.39
C ILE A 102 -46.09 -54.90 88.80
N LYS A 103 -45.62 -55.91 88.06
CA LYS A 103 -45.82 -57.33 88.41
C LYS A 103 -45.00 -57.78 89.62
N GLY A 104 -43.90 -57.08 89.89
CA GLY A 104 -42.99 -57.33 91.01
C GLY A 104 -43.27 -56.46 92.24
N ALA A 105 -44.34 -55.67 92.25
CA ALA A 105 -44.65 -54.73 93.33
C ALA A 105 -45.27 -55.43 94.54
N ASP A 106 -44.80 -55.09 95.75
CA ASP A 106 -45.22 -55.72 97.01
C ASP A 106 -46.48 -55.06 97.62
N ASP A 107 -46.85 -53.87 97.14
CA ASP A 107 -48.03 -53.14 97.60
C ASP A 107 -48.69 -52.28 96.50
N LYS A 108 -49.86 -51.72 96.84
CA LYS A 108 -50.65 -50.86 95.94
C LYS A 108 -49.93 -49.56 95.55
N ALA A 109 -49.11 -48.99 96.43
CA ALA A 109 -48.49 -47.69 96.19
C ALA A 109 -47.38 -47.80 95.13
N GLU A 110 -46.64 -48.91 95.11
CA GLU A 110 -45.60 -49.17 94.11
C GLU A 110 -46.17 -49.44 92.72
N VAL A 111 -47.29 -50.19 92.61
CA VAL A 111 -48.03 -50.38 91.34
C VAL A 111 -48.51 -49.04 90.79
N GLU A 112 -49.07 -48.17 91.63
CA GLU A 112 -49.56 -46.85 91.23
C GLU A 112 -48.43 -45.91 90.80
N ALA A 113 -47.26 -45.95 91.45
CA ALA A 113 -46.10 -45.13 91.11
C ALA A 113 -45.49 -45.51 89.75
N GLN A 114 -45.33 -46.81 89.47
CA GLN A 114 -44.79 -47.29 88.18
C GLN A 114 -45.76 -47.03 87.02
N LEU A 115 -47.07 -47.15 87.25
CA LEU A 115 -48.09 -46.80 86.27
C LEU A 115 -48.07 -45.28 85.95
N LEU A 116 -47.88 -44.44 86.97
CA LEU A 116 -47.76 -42.99 86.80
C LEU A 116 -46.53 -42.59 85.98
N GLU A 117 -45.40 -43.27 86.20
CA GLU A 117 -44.17 -43.01 85.44
C GLU A 117 -44.30 -43.47 83.98
N ALA A 118 -44.94 -44.61 83.73
CA ALA A 118 -45.27 -45.08 82.38
C ALA A 118 -46.16 -44.07 81.62
N TYR A 119 -47.11 -43.42 82.31
CA TYR A 119 -47.94 -42.36 81.74
C TYR A 119 -47.15 -41.10 81.38
N LYS A 120 -46.18 -40.69 82.21
CA LYS A 120 -45.30 -39.54 81.94
C LYS A 120 -44.40 -39.80 80.73
N GLU A 121 -43.83 -41.00 80.66
CA GLU A 121 -42.96 -41.40 79.54
C GLU A 121 -43.74 -41.52 78.22
N ASP A 122 -45.00 -41.97 78.24
CA ASP A 122 -45.87 -41.98 77.05
C ASP A 122 -46.08 -40.57 76.48
N VAL A 123 -46.31 -39.58 77.35
CA VAL A 123 -46.44 -38.18 76.94
C VAL A 123 -45.11 -37.59 76.46
N ALA A 124 -43.99 -37.97 77.09
CA ALA A 124 -42.66 -37.58 76.66
C ALA A 124 -42.34 -38.08 75.23
N GLU A 125 -42.65 -39.35 74.92
CA GLU A 125 -42.41 -39.89 73.57
C GLU A 125 -43.42 -39.34 72.55
N ALA A 126 -44.67 -39.08 72.96
CA ALA A 126 -45.68 -38.44 72.10
C ALA A 126 -45.26 -37.04 71.64
N THR A 127 -44.72 -36.22 72.55
CA THR A 127 -44.25 -34.87 72.22
C THR A 127 -43.03 -34.87 71.31
N LYS A 128 -42.08 -35.78 71.54
CA LYS A 128 -40.89 -35.96 70.69
C LYS A 128 -41.27 -36.34 69.25
N ALA A 129 -42.27 -37.21 69.08
CA ALA A 129 -42.79 -37.56 67.76
C ALA A 129 -43.45 -36.38 67.04
N VAL A 130 -44.14 -35.50 67.78
CA VAL A 130 -44.75 -34.27 67.22
C VAL A 130 -43.66 -33.31 66.75
N GLU A 131 -42.64 -33.04 67.56
CA GLU A 131 -41.54 -32.13 67.20
C GLU A 131 -40.78 -32.62 65.94
N ALA A 132 -40.49 -33.91 65.86
CA ALA A 132 -39.83 -34.52 64.71
C ALA A 132 -40.66 -34.39 63.42
N SER A 133 -41.98 -34.54 63.50
CA SER A 133 -42.88 -34.40 62.34
C SER A 133 -42.88 -33.00 61.75
N TYR A 134 -43.02 -31.96 62.58
CA TYR A 134 -43.01 -30.57 62.10
C TYR A 134 -41.64 -30.14 61.59
N SER A 135 -40.55 -30.56 62.26
CA SER A 135 -39.18 -30.30 61.80
C SER A 135 -38.94 -30.92 60.42
N GLY A 136 -39.40 -32.17 60.21
CA GLY A 136 -39.31 -32.87 58.92
C GLY A 136 -40.10 -32.20 57.79
N GLN A 137 -41.26 -31.61 58.08
CA GLN A 137 -42.05 -30.86 57.09
C GLN A 137 -41.31 -29.61 56.59
N ILE A 138 -40.58 -28.90 57.47
CA ILE A 138 -39.76 -27.75 57.08
C ILE A 138 -38.48 -28.17 56.34
N ASP A 139 -37.87 -29.27 56.74
CA ASP A 139 -36.68 -29.79 56.05
C ASP A 139 -36.96 -30.16 54.59
N ALA A 140 -38.14 -30.72 54.32
CA ALA A 140 -38.60 -31.09 52.99
C ALA A 140 -38.79 -29.89 52.02
N LEU A 141 -38.81 -28.65 52.51
CA LEU A 141 -38.95 -27.44 51.69
C LEU A 141 -37.63 -27.05 51.03
N ALA A 142 -37.41 -27.48 49.80
CA ALA A 142 -36.11 -27.38 49.12
C ALA A 142 -35.63 -25.96 48.80
N SER A 143 -36.53 -24.98 48.66
CA SER A 143 -36.22 -23.61 48.21
C SER A 143 -35.93 -22.64 49.35
N LEU A 144 -36.14 -23.04 50.61
CA LEU A 144 -35.80 -22.22 51.78
C LEU A 144 -34.32 -22.39 52.13
N SER A 145 -33.66 -21.30 52.53
CA SER A 145 -32.28 -21.33 53.03
C SER A 145 -32.18 -22.05 54.38
N ALA A 146 -30.97 -22.48 54.76
CA ALA A 146 -30.72 -23.12 56.05
C ALA A 146 -31.12 -22.22 57.23
N ASP A 147 -30.85 -20.92 57.13
CA ASP A 147 -31.22 -19.94 58.14
C ASP A 147 -32.74 -19.75 58.23
N GLN A 148 -33.42 -19.65 57.09
CA GLN A 148 -34.89 -19.56 57.02
C GLN A 148 -35.54 -20.79 57.65
N LYS A 149 -35.05 -22.00 57.33
CA LYS A 149 -35.52 -23.25 57.93
C LYS A 149 -35.31 -23.26 59.43
N THR A 150 -34.14 -22.85 59.90
CA THR A 150 -33.81 -22.80 61.33
C THR A 150 -34.72 -21.83 62.09
N GLN A 151 -34.93 -20.63 61.53
CA GLN A 151 -35.82 -19.63 62.12
C GLN A 151 -37.27 -20.13 62.21
N ILE A 152 -37.81 -20.69 61.11
CA ILE A 152 -39.17 -21.22 61.06
C ILE A 152 -39.35 -22.37 62.06
N LYS A 153 -38.40 -23.32 62.13
CA LYS A 153 -38.42 -24.40 63.11
C LYS A 153 -38.42 -23.89 64.54
N THR A 154 -37.65 -22.84 64.83
CA THR A 154 -37.60 -22.23 66.16
C THR A 154 -38.97 -21.63 66.52
N THR A 155 -39.60 -20.90 65.59
CA THR A 155 -40.94 -20.35 65.77
C THR A 155 -42.00 -21.43 65.96
N ILE A 156 -41.92 -22.53 65.20
CA ILE A 156 -42.81 -23.69 65.36
C ILE A 156 -42.60 -24.36 66.73
N THR A 157 -41.36 -24.52 67.17
CA THR A 157 -41.04 -25.09 68.50
C THR A 157 -41.64 -24.24 69.61
N THR A 158 -41.53 -22.91 69.50
CA THR A 158 -42.17 -21.98 70.43
C THR A 158 -43.69 -22.08 70.38
N ALA A 159 -44.30 -22.19 69.20
CA ALA A 159 -45.74 -22.33 69.03
C ALA A 159 -46.28 -23.66 69.60
N LEU A 160 -45.54 -24.76 69.43
CA LEU A 160 -45.89 -26.07 69.97
C LEU A 160 -45.81 -26.13 71.50
N ASN A 161 -44.86 -25.38 72.10
CA ASN A 161 -44.67 -25.22 73.55
C ASN A 161 -44.69 -26.55 74.34
N LEU A 162 -44.02 -27.57 73.79
CA LEU A 162 -44.13 -28.95 74.26
C LEU A 162 -43.52 -29.15 75.65
N GLU A 163 -42.44 -28.44 76.01
CA GLU A 163 -41.80 -28.57 77.32
C GLU A 163 -42.69 -28.08 78.48
N VAL A 164 -43.43 -26.99 78.26
CA VAL A 164 -44.40 -26.50 79.27
C VAL A 164 -45.55 -27.49 79.40
N LEU A 165 -46.07 -28.02 78.29
CA LEU A 165 -47.11 -29.04 78.30
C LEU A 165 -46.67 -30.32 79.02
N LYS A 166 -45.46 -30.80 78.76
CA LYS A 166 -44.85 -31.94 79.47
C LYS A 166 -44.75 -31.68 80.96
N THR A 167 -44.25 -30.50 81.35
CA THR A 167 -44.10 -30.13 82.76
C THR A 167 -45.44 -30.12 83.48
N THR A 168 -46.47 -29.48 82.90
CA THR A 168 -47.83 -29.45 83.47
C THR A 168 -48.45 -30.85 83.54
N PHE A 169 -48.20 -31.70 82.56
CA PHE A 169 -48.67 -33.09 82.62
C PHE A 169 -47.98 -33.88 83.75
N ASN A 170 -46.68 -33.66 83.96
CA ASN A 170 -45.88 -34.36 84.97
C ASN A 170 -46.25 -34.01 86.43
N ASP A 171 -47.05 -32.97 86.66
CA ASP A 171 -47.63 -32.62 87.97
C ASP A 171 -48.68 -33.63 88.46
N ILE A 172 -49.05 -34.61 87.63
CA ILE A 172 -49.91 -35.73 88.03
C ILE A 172 -49.25 -36.51 89.18
N THR A 173 -50.01 -36.71 90.27
CA THR A 173 -49.58 -37.41 91.50
C THR A 173 -50.41 -38.67 91.80
N ASN A 174 -51.54 -38.87 91.10
CA ASN A 174 -52.42 -40.02 91.23
C ASN A 174 -52.77 -40.59 89.85
N SER A 175 -52.61 -41.90 89.66
CA SER A 175 -52.82 -42.58 88.39
C SER A 175 -54.28 -42.53 87.89
N ASN A 176 -55.26 -42.36 88.79
CA ASN A 176 -56.68 -42.24 88.43
C ASN A 176 -57.01 -40.92 87.72
N ASP A 177 -56.16 -39.89 87.88
CA ASP A 177 -56.35 -38.58 87.24
C ASP A 177 -55.78 -38.54 85.81
N TYR A 178 -55.18 -39.63 85.32
CA TYR A 178 -54.54 -39.71 84.01
C TYR A 178 -55.46 -39.26 82.88
N ALA A 179 -56.71 -39.74 82.86
CA ALA A 179 -57.67 -39.37 81.82
C ALA A 179 -57.94 -37.85 81.78
N THR A 180 -57.99 -37.21 82.96
CA THR A 180 -58.20 -35.77 83.10
C THR A 180 -56.99 -34.97 82.64
N PHE A 181 -55.79 -35.32 83.12
CA PHE A 181 -54.54 -34.65 82.75
C PHE A 181 -54.19 -34.86 81.28
N LYS A 182 -54.38 -36.08 80.76
CA LYS A 182 -54.13 -36.42 79.35
C LYS A 182 -55.13 -35.72 78.44
N GLY A 183 -56.40 -35.64 78.84
CA GLY A 183 -57.42 -34.88 78.11
C GLY A 183 -57.10 -33.37 78.03
N ALA A 184 -56.63 -32.77 79.13
CA ALA A 184 -56.20 -31.37 79.15
C ALA A 184 -54.94 -31.14 78.30
N PHE A 185 -53.95 -32.03 78.40
CA PHE A 185 -52.75 -32.01 77.57
C PHE A 185 -53.08 -32.13 76.09
N ASP A 186 -53.92 -33.09 75.69
CA ASP A 186 -54.30 -33.32 74.29
C ASP A 186 -55.09 -32.14 73.73
N GLN A 187 -56.00 -31.55 74.52
CA GLN A 187 -56.76 -30.37 74.11
C GLN A 187 -55.85 -29.17 73.86
N GLN A 188 -54.88 -28.92 74.74
CA GLN A 188 -53.96 -27.80 74.57
C GLN A 188 -52.91 -28.05 73.48
N LEU A 189 -52.44 -29.30 73.33
CA LEU A 189 -51.56 -29.70 72.22
C LEU A 189 -52.25 -29.53 70.86
N ALA A 190 -53.55 -29.84 70.76
CA ALA A 190 -54.32 -29.62 69.54
C ALA A 190 -54.38 -28.14 69.15
N LYS A 191 -54.60 -27.23 70.11
CA LYS A 191 -54.56 -25.77 69.86
C LYS A 191 -53.18 -25.30 69.43
N ASN A 192 -52.12 -25.80 70.07
CA ASN A 192 -50.74 -25.44 69.72
C ASN A 192 -50.37 -25.95 68.32
N LYS A 193 -50.89 -27.13 67.91
CA LYS A 193 -50.72 -27.66 66.55
C LYS A 193 -51.39 -26.80 65.48
N GLU A 194 -52.56 -26.22 65.73
CA GLU A 194 -53.22 -25.30 64.76
C GLU A 194 -52.35 -24.07 64.45
N ALA A 195 -51.68 -23.51 65.48
CA ALA A 195 -50.75 -22.41 65.30
C ALA A 195 -49.50 -22.85 64.51
N ALA A 196 -48.94 -24.03 64.83
CA ALA A 196 -47.80 -24.60 64.11
C ALA A 196 -48.13 -24.95 62.65
N ASP A 197 -49.33 -25.48 62.36
CA ASP A 197 -49.81 -25.79 61.01
C ASP A 197 -49.91 -24.54 60.13
N THR A 198 -50.32 -23.41 60.72
CA THR A 198 -50.35 -22.11 60.03
C THR A 198 -48.95 -21.69 59.61
N LEU A 199 -47.97 -21.82 60.50
CA LEU A 199 -46.56 -21.50 60.20
C LEU A 199 -45.97 -22.43 59.13
N VAL A 200 -46.32 -23.72 59.13
CA VAL A 200 -45.91 -24.65 58.06
C VAL A 200 -46.53 -24.23 56.71
N LYS A 201 -47.81 -23.85 56.70
CA LYS A 201 -48.48 -23.37 55.50
C LYS A 201 -47.83 -22.10 54.94
N ASP A 202 -47.44 -21.17 55.79
CA ASP A 202 -46.72 -19.96 55.40
C ASP A 202 -45.31 -20.29 54.87
N ALA A 203 -44.63 -21.25 55.48
CA ALA A 203 -43.34 -21.76 55.00
C ALA A 203 -43.44 -22.42 53.61
N VAL A 204 -44.49 -23.22 53.38
CA VAL A 204 -44.79 -23.83 52.06
C VAL A 204 -45.06 -22.75 51.02
N ALA A 205 -45.82 -21.70 51.36
CA ALA A 205 -46.10 -20.59 50.47
C ALA A 205 -44.81 -19.83 50.09
N LEU A 206 -43.94 -19.54 51.06
CA LEU A 206 -42.63 -18.91 50.83
C LEU A 206 -41.72 -19.79 49.95
N ASN A 207 -41.66 -21.09 50.23
CA ASN A 207 -40.91 -22.07 49.44
C ASN A 207 -41.34 -22.07 47.96
N ASN A 208 -42.64 -22.04 47.70
CA ASN A 208 -43.18 -22.01 46.34
C ASN A 208 -42.88 -20.67 45.64
N ALA A 209 -42.96 -19.55 46.35
CA ALA A 209 -42.61 -18.23 45.80
C ALA A 209 -41.12 -18.15 45.40
N LEU A 210 -40.23 -18.72 46.20
CA LEU A 210 -38.79 -18.77 45.92
C LEU A 210 -38.43 -19.75 44.78
N ALA A 211 -39.18 -20.85 44.62
CA ALA A 211 -38.96 -21.83 43.55
C ALA A 211 -39.14 -21.24 42.13
N ASP A 212 -40.04 -20.27 41.97
CA ASP A 212 -40.36 -19.65 40.68
C ASP A 212 -39.46 -18.44 40.34
N LEU A 213 -38.72 -17.93 41.32
CA LEU A 213 -37.90 -16.72 41.19
C LEU A 213 -36.80 -16.81 40.11
N PRO A 214 -36.08 -17.94 39.90
CA PRO A 214 -35.07 -18.06 38.85
C PRO A 214 -35.64 -17.88 37.44
N ASN A 215 -36.82 -18.43 37.15
CA ASN A 215 -37.49 -18.27 35.86
C ASN A 215 -37.92 -16.81 35.66
N TYR A 216 -38.47 -16.19 36.71
CA TYR A 216 -38.86 -14.79 36.68
C TYR A 216 -37.67 -13.85 36.39
N ARG A 217 -36.49 -14.12 36.98
CA ARG A 217 -35.26 -13.37 36.67
C ARG A 217 -34.89 -13.46 35.19
N LEU A 218 -34.98 -14.64 34.58
CA LEU A 218 -34.68 -14.84 33.15
C LEU A 218 -35.64 -14.04 32.26
N GLU A 219 -36.94 -14.06 32.55
CA GLU A 219 -37.94 -13.29 31.82
C GLU A 219 -37.67 -11.78 31.91
N GLN A 220 -37.36 -11.27 33.11
CA GLN A 220 -37.10 -9.84 33.31
C GLN A 220 -35.76 -9.37 32.72
N LYS A 221 -34.73 -10.22 32.71
CA LYS A 221 -33.48 -9.96 31.97
C LYS A 221 -33.72 -9.85 30.46
N ALA A 222 -34.65 -10.63 29.91
CA ALA A 222 -35.04 -10.51 28.51
C ALA A 222 -35.72 -9.16 28.22
N VAL A 223 -36.54 -8.64 29.14
CA VAL A 223 -37.12 -7.29 29.05
C VAL A 223 -36.01 -6.21 29.02
N ILE A 224 -35.02 -6.30 29.91
CA ILE A 224 -33.86 -5.38 29.92
C ILE A 224 -33.09 -5.43 28.60
N ASN A 225 -32.92 -6.61 28.03
CA ASN A 225 -32.22 -6.77 26.75
C ASN A 225 -32.93 -6.04 25.60
N GLY A 226 -34.27 -5.99 25.64
CA GLY A 226 -35.10 -5.30 24.66
C GLY A 226 -35.10 -3.77 24.76
N LEU A 227 -34.52 -3.17 25.80
CA LEU A 227 -34.43 -1.71 25.94
C LEU A 227 -33.35 -1.15 24.99
N SER A 228 -33.76 -0.35 24.00
CA SER A 228 -32.94 0.08 22.87
C SER A 228 -31.84 1.10 23.21
N GLN A 229 -32.06 1.95 24.22
CA GLN A 229 -31.20 3.07 24.59
C GLN A 229 -30.22 2.77 25.73
N LEU A 230 -30.24 1.55 26.27
CA LEU A 230 -29.31 1.11 27.31
C LEU A 230 -28.13 0.36 26.70
N GLN A 231 -26.92 0.67 27.17
CA GLN A 231 -25.68 0.04 26.72
C GLN A 231 -25.48 -1.36 27.32
N GLY A 232 -24.63 -2.18 26.70
CA GLY A 232 -24.38 -3.55 27.15
C GLY A 232 -23.91 -3.65 28.61
N ILE A 233 -23.05 -2.73 29.05
CA ILE A 233 -22.56 -2.71 30.44
C ILE A 233 -23.64 -2.29 31.44
N GLU A 234 -24.50 -1.34 31.07
CA GLU A 234 -25.65 -0.92 31.87
C GLU A 234 -26.65 -2.07 32.00
N LYS A 235 -26.92 -2.78 30.90
CA LYS A 235 -27.75 -3.99 30.89
C LYS A 235 -27.16 -5.08 31.78
N GLN A 236 -25.84 -5.27 31.77
CA GLN A 236 -25.16 -6.25 32.62
C GLN A 236 -25.21 -5.86 34.12
N GLY A 237 -25.07 -4.57 34.43
CA GLY A 237 -25.27 -4.04 35.78
C GLY A 237 -26.71 -4.28 36.27
N LEU A 238 -27.69 -4.04 35.41
CA LEU A 238 -29.11 -4.32 35.69
C LEU A 238 -29.39 -5.82 35.81
N HIS A 239 -28.76 -6.68 35.00
CA HIS A 239 -28.84 -8.15 35.16
C HIS A 239 -28.29 -8.58 36.51
N THR A 240 -27.18 -7.99 36.95
CA THR A 240 -26.58 -8.25 38.26
C THR A 240 -27.51 -7.80 39.40
N ALA A 241 -28.15 -6.64 39.26
CA ALA A 241 -29.16 -6.17 40.20
C ALA A 241 -30.38 -7.09 40.23
N ILE A 242 -30.83 -7.57 39.06
CA ILE A 242 -31.89 -8.58 38.94
C ILE A 242 -31.47 -9.90 39.57
N ASP A 243 -30.20 -10.32 39.55
CA ASP A 243 -29.74 -11.56 40.19
C ASP A 243 -29.65 -11.45 41.71
N LYS A 244 -29.37 -10.25 42.23
CA LYS A 244 -29.22 -9.98 43.67
C LYS A 244 -30.54 -9.71 44.40
N ALA A 245 -31.63 -9.46 43.69
CA ALA A 245 -32.92 -9.14 44.29
C ALA A 245 -33.53 -10.35 45.02
N ASP A 246 -34.02 -10.23 46.26
CA ASP A 246 -34.48 -11.38 47.05
C ASP A 246 -35.92 -11.84 46.74
N ASP A 247 -36.70 -11.01 46.05
CA ASP A 247 -38.09 -11.27 45.68
C ASP A 247 -38.48 -10.65 44.32
N LYS A 248 -39.71 -10.92 43.88
CA LYS A 248 -40.23 -10.40 42.60
C LYS A 248 -40.44 -8.88 42.60
N ALA A 249 -40.79 -8.28 43.75
CA ALA A 249 -41.07 -6.84 43.83
C ALA A 249 -39.78 -6.02 43.65
N ALA A 250 -38.67 -6.49 44.22
CA ALA A 250 -37.35 -5.90 44.01
C ALA A 250 -36.88 -6.01 42.55
N ILE A 251 -37.14 -7.14 41.88
CA ILE A 251 -36.86 -7.31 40.44
C ILE A 251 -37.69 -6.31 39.61
N ASP A 252 -38.99 -6.17 39.90
CA ASP A 252 -39.89 -5.28 39.17
C ASP A 252 -39.48 -3.81 39.30
N ALA A 253 -39.00 -3.39 40.48
CA ALA A 253 -38.50 -2.05 40.71
C ALA A 253 -37.27 -1.74 39.83
N VAL A 254 -36.33 -2.69 39.70
CA VAL A 254 -35.15 -2.56 38.83
C VAL A 254 -35.58 -2.41 37.36
N VAL A 255 -36.51 -3.24 36.89
CA VAL A 255 -37.01 -3.21 35.51
C VAL A 255 -37.79 -1.93 35.21
N ALA A 256 -38.62 -1.46 36.14
CA ALA A 256 -39.37 -0.22 36.00
C ALA A 256 -38.43 1.00 35.88
N GLY A 257 -37.40 1.06 36.72
CA GLY A 257 -36.36 2.09 36.65
C GLY A 257 -35.64 2.08 35.29
N ALA A 258 -35.25 0.90 34.81
CA ALA A 258 -34.59 0.75 33.52
C ALA A 258 -35.48 1.19 32.34
N LYS A 259 -36.79 0.86 32.37
CA LYS A 259 -37.75 1.31 31.36
C LYS A 259 -37.90 2.84 31.34
N SER A 260 -37.99 3.46 32.52
CA SER A 260 -38.11 4.92 32.65
C SER A 260 -36.87 5.65 32.13
N GLU A 261 -35.68 5.14 32.45
CA GLU A 261 -34.41 5.69 31.95
C GLU A 261 -34.31 5.54 30.42
N ASN A 262 -34.64 4.35 29.90
CA ASN A 262 -34.66 4.11 28.45
C ASN A 262 -35.59 5.08 27.73
N GLN A 263 -36.80 5.32 28.27
CA GLN A 263 -37.77 6.23 27.68
C GLN A 263 -37.30 7.70 27.73
N THR A 264 -36.66 8.12 28.81
CA THR A 264 -36.06 9.46 28.94
C THR A 264 -34.97 9.68 27.89
N ARG A 265 -34.05 8.72 27.75
CA ARG A 265 -32.98 8.79 26.76
C ARG A 265 -33.50 8.77 25.32
N LEU A 266 -34.54 7.98 25.06
CA LEU A 266 -35.18 7.91 23.74
C LEU A 266 -35.80 9.26 23.36
N ALA A 267 -36.50 9.91 24.30
CA ALA A 267 -37.08 11.23 24.10
C ALA A 267 -36.02 12.30 23.80
N ALA A 268 -34.90 12.26 24.53
CA ALA A 268 -33.77 13.15 24.29
C ALA A 268 -33.17 12.91 22.89
N ALA A 269 -32.94 11.65 22.51
CA ALA A 269 -32.40 11.31 21.19
C ALA A 269 -33.30 11.79 20.03
N ILE A 270 -34.62 11.66 20.17
CA ILE A 270 -35.59 12.19 19.20
C ILE A 270 -35.52 13.71 19.12
N THR A 271 -35.50 14.39 20.27
CA THR A 271 -35.42 15.86 20.35
C THR A 271 -34.14 16.39 19.68
N ASP A 272 -33.00 15.79 20.00
CA ASP A 272 -31.70 16.15 19.41
C ASP A 272 -31.72 15.93 17.90
N LYS A 273 -32.29 14.82 17.43
CA LYS A 273 -32.37 14.51 16.00
C LYS A 273 -33.26 15.51 15.24
N VAL A 274 -34.39 15.90 15.82
CA VAL A 274 -35.26 16.95 15.26
C VAL A 274 -34.51 18.28 15.16
N ALA A 275 -33.81 18.68 16.22
CA ALA A 275 -33.03 19.92 16.23
C ALA A 275 -31.96 19.93 15.11
N VAL A 276 -31.24 18.82 14.92
CA VAL A 276 -30.26 18.66 13.84
C VAL A 276 -30.91 18.81 12.46
N LEU A 277 -32.02 18.11 12.20
CA LEU A 277 -32.68 18.17 10.89
C LEU A 277 -33.28 19.54 10.61
N LYS A 278 -33.85 20.21 11.61
CA LYS A 278 -34.38 21.58 11.45
C LYS A 278 -33.28 22.61 11.22
N ALA A 279 -32.13 22.46 11.88
CA ALA A 279 -30.96 23.27 11.60
C ALA A 279 -30.47 23.09 10.15
N GLU A 280 -30.53 21.87 9.61
CA GLU A 280 -30.20 21.60 8.21
C GLU A 280 -31.19 22.30 7.26
N THR A 281 -32.50 22.22 7.53
CA THR A 281 -33.51 22.92 6.72
C THR A 281 -33.40 24.44 6.79
N ALA A 282 -32.95 25.01 7.91
CA ALA A 282 -32.78 26.45 8.08
C ALA A 282 -31.72 27.04 7.13
N LYS A 283 -30.84 26.22 6.55
CA LYS A 283 -29.89 26.67 5.51
C LYS A 283 -30.57 27.21 4.25
N ILE A 284 -31.85 26.88 4.03
CA ILE A 284 -32.61 27.33 2.86
C ILE A 284 -33.70 28.37 3.18
N THR A 285 -33.77 28.91 4.41
CA THR A 285 -34.82 29.86 4.80
C THR A 285 -34.91 31.10 3.90
N GLY A 286 -33.76 31.65 3.51
CA GLY A 286 -33.70 32.81 2.60
C GLY A 286 -33.76 32.45 1.11
N LEU A 287 -33.61 31.16 0.76
CA LEU A 287 -33.52 30.70 -0.62
C LEU A 287 -34.84 30.10 -1.11
N ASN A 288 -35.53 29.33 -0.26
CA ASN A 288 -36.80 28.67 -0.57
C ASN A 288 -37.60 28.33 0.70
N ALA A 289 -38.25 29.34 1.28
CA ALA A 289 -39.06 29.19 2.50
C ALA A 289 -40.20 28.15 2.38
N SER A 290 -40.75 27.96 1.18
CA SER A 290 -41.79 26.95 0.93
C SER A 290 -41.24 25.53 1.12
N LYS A 291 -40.04 25.25 0.59
CA LYS A 291 -39.39 23.94 0.72
C LYS A 291 -38.92 23.66 2.15
N GLU A 292 -38.44 24.69 2.86
CA GLU A 292 -38.14 24.59 4.29
C GLU A 292 -39.38 24.15 5.08
N THR A 293 -40.52 24.80 4.83
CA THR A 293 -41.79 24.50 5.50
C THR A 293 -42.23 23.06 5.25
N GLU A 294 -42.10 22.55 4.01
CA GLU A 294 -42.39 21.15 3.65
C GLU A 294 -41.52 20.16 4.44
N LEU A 295 -40.20 20.39 4.49
CA LEU A 295 -39.26 19.50 5.17
C LEU A 295 -39.47 19.52 6.69
N ASN A 296 -39.69 20.70 7.28
CA ASN A 296 -40.02 20.84 8.69
C ASN A 296 -41.30 20.08 9.05
N ALA A 297 -42.34 20.14 8.21
CA ALA A 297 -43.56 19.37 8.42
C ALA A 297 -43.33 17.85 8.40
N LYS A 298 -42.44 17.35 7.52
CA LYS A 298 -42.04 15.93 7.49
C LYS A 298 -41.28 15.51 8.75
N ILE A 299 -40.36 16.35 9.22
CA ILE A 299 -39.60 16.13 10.46
C ILE A 299 -40.57 16.07 11.65
N ASP A 300 -41.47 17.03 11.77
CA ASP A 300 -42.45 17.09 12.85
C ASP A 300 -43.40 15.87 12.82
N THR A 301 -43.79 15.41 11.63
CA THR A 301 -44.60 14.19 11.47
C THR A 301 -43.83 12.93 11.89
N ALA A 302 -42.55 12.82 11.54
CA ALA A 302 -41.72 11.67 11.92
C ALA A 302 -41.42 11.62 13.42
N ALA A 303 -41.41 12.77 14.10
CA ALA A 303 -41.20 12.88 15.54
C ALA A 303 -42.49 12.70 16.38
N ALA A 304 -43.63 12.39 15.76
CA ALA A 304 -44.93 12.42 16.43
C ALA A 304 -45.12 11.37 17.54
N THR A 305 -44.44 10.23 17.46
CA THR A 305 -44.50 9.16 18.47
C THR A 305 -43.19 9.13 19.25
N ASN A 306 -43.21 9.20 20.58
CA ASN A 306 -41.96 9.27 21.36
C ASN A 306 -41.35 7.87 21.57
N ASP A 307 -41.12 7.15 20.48
CA ASP A 307 -40.75 5.73 20.43
C ASP A 307 -39.63 5.41 19.42
N ASP A 308 -39.18 4.15 19.40
CA ASP A 308 -38.07 3.71 18.53
C ASP A 308 -38.42 3.85 17.04
N ALA A 309 -39.71 3.81 16.68
CA ALA A 309 -40.18 3.97 15.31
C ALA A 309 -40.00 5.41 14.82
N ALA A 310 -40.26 6.42 15.66
CA ALA A 310 -40.00 7.81 15.32
C ALA A 310 -38.50 8.11 15.17
N LEU A 311 -37.65 7.60 16.07
CA LEU A 311 -36.21 7.77 15.93
C LEU A 311 -35.69 7.14 14.62
N ALA A 312 -36.23 5.97 14.25
CA ALA A 312 -35.92 5.34 12.96
C ALA A 312 -36.41 6.16 11.76
N ALA A 313 -37.62 6.73 11.83
CA ALA A 313 -38.18 7.58 10.78
C ALA A 313 -37.37 8.87 10.58
N LEU A 314 -36.97 9.54 11.66
CA LEU A 314 -36.09 10.71 11.62
C LEU A 314 -34.70 10.38 11.06
N ASN A 315 -34.15 9.21 11.40
CA ASN A 315 -32.90 8.75 10.81
C ASN A 315 -33.03 8.52 9.30
N ALA A 316 -34.14 7.94 8.83
CA ALA A 316 -34.41 7.75 7.40
C ALA A 316 -34.56 9.08 6.64
N LEU A 317 -35.16 10.11 7.27
CA LEU A 317 -35.32 11.44 6.69
C LEU A 317 -34.01 12.21 6.48
N THR A 318 -32.92 11.80 7.13
CA THR A 318 -31.66 12.57 7.11
C THR A 318 -31.14 12.77 5.68
N ALA A 319 -31.05 11.69 4.90
CA ALA A 319 -30.56 11.78 3.52
C ALA A 319 -31.51 12.53 2.59
N GLU A 320 -32.83 12.48 2.86
CA GLU A 320 -33.83 13.22 2.07
C GLU A 320 -33.73 14.73 2.31
N VAL A 321 -33.63 15.14 3.58
CA VAL A 321 -33.49 16.55 3.97
C VAL A 321 -32.18 17.12 3.43
N GLU A 322 -31.05 16.44 3.65
CA GLU A 322 -29.74 16.87 3.16
C GLU A 322 -29.73 17.06 1.63
N LYS A 323 -30.31 16.11 0.90
CA LYS A 323 -30.40 16.19 -0.56
C LYS A 323 -31.29 17.36 -1.02
N ALA A 324 -32.47 17.52 -0.43
CA ALA A 324 -33.39 18.58 -0.82
C ALA A 324 -32.81 19.99 -0.54
N VAL A 325 -32.10 20.15 0.58
CA VAL A 325 -31.37 21.38 0.92
C VAL A 325 -30.27 21.64 -0.12
N ALA A 326 -29.47 20.62 -0.45
CA ALA A 326 -28.41 20.75 -1.46
C ALA A 326 -28.94 21.13 -2.85
N ASP A 327 -30.06 20.54 -3.28
CA ASP A 327 -30.70 20.85 -4.56
C ASP A 327 -31.18 22.31 -4.63
N VAL A 328 -31.74 22.86 -3.54
CA VAL A 328 -32.15 24.27 -3.48
C VAL A 328 -30.95 25.20 -3.60
N ILE A 329 -29.88 24.93 -2.83
CA ILE A 329 -28.65 25.74 -2.86
C ILE A 329 -28.03 25.71 -4.27
N ALA A 330 -27.94 24.54 -4.90
CA ALA A 330 -27.39 24.40 -6.25
C ALA A 330 -28.16 25.21 -7.29
N ASN A 331 -29.50 25.23 -7.21
CA ASN A 331 -30.34 26.02 -8.11
C ASN A 331 -30.15 27.54 -7.92
N ASP A 332 -30.02 28.00 -6.68
CA ASP A 332 -29.75 29.41 -6.38
C ASP A 332 -28.38 29.85 -6.93
N VAL A 333 -27.33 29.07 -6.67
CA VAL A 333 -25.99 29.32 -7.22
C VAL A 333 -26.02 29.38 -8.76
N GLN A 334 -26.78 28.51 -9.42
CA GLN A 334 -26.93 28.53 -10.87
C GLN A 334 -27.67 29.79 -11.37
N ALA A 335 -28.68 30.27 -10.63
CA ALA A 335 -29.38 31.51 -10.94
C ALA A 335 -28.45 32.73 -10.79
N GLN A 336 -27.69 32.80 -9.69
CA GLN A 336 -26.67 33.82 -9.47
C GLN A 336 -25.60 33.81 -10.57
N LEU A 337 -25.14 32.63 -10.98
CA LEU A 337 -24.18 32.49 -12.08
C LEU A 337 -24.72 33.06 -13.39
N ASN A 338 -25.98 32.77 -13.73
CA ASN A 338 -26.62 33.29 -14.93
C ASN A 338 -26.80 34.82 -14.88
N ALA A 339 -27.15 35.36 -13.71
CA ALA A 339 -27.26 36.80 -13.49
C ALA A 339 -25.89 37.49 -13.67
N ALA A 340 -24.84 37.00 -12.99
CA ALA A 340 -23.49 37.54 -13.09
C ALA A 340 -22.96 37.52 -14.54
N LYS A 341 -23.21 36.44 -15.29
CA LYS A 341 -22.87 36.39 -16.73
C LYS A 341 -23.60 37.46 -17.54
N SER A 342 -24.90 37.64 -17.28
CA SER A 342 -25.70 38.66 -17.96
C SER A 342 -25.19 40.07 -17.65
N ASP A 343 -24.91 40.36 -16.39
CA ASP A 343 -24.42 41.65 -15.93
C ASP A 343 -23.05 41.98 -16.55
N LEU A 344 -22.13 41.02 -16.56
CA LEU A 344 -20.81 41.20 -17.17
C LEU A 344 -20.92 41.45 -18.70
N LYS A 345 -21.80 40.74 -19.40
CA LYS A 345 -22.06 41.02 -20.83
C LYS A 345 -22.61 42.43 -21.06
N ALA A 346 -23.41 42.95 -20.14
CA ALA A 346 -23.93 44.32 -20.20
C ALA A 346 -22.82 45.37 -19.95
N VAL A 347 -21.90 45.11 -19.01
CA VAL A 347 -20.70 45.92 -18.77
C VAL A 347 -19.83 45.96 -20.03
N ILE A 348 -19.47 44.80 -20.59
CA ILE A 348 -18.68 44.69 -21.84
C ILE A 348 -19.32 45.51 -22.98
N SER A 349 -20.63 45.41 -23.13
CA SER A 349 -21.38 46.14 -24.16
C SER A 349 -21.39 47.65 -23.93
N THR A 350 -21.36 48.10 -22.68
CA THR A 350 -21.33 49.51 -22.29
C THR A 350 -19.95 50.10 -22.54
N ASP A 351 -18.89 49.42 -22.12
CA ASP A 351 -17.51 49.87 -22.34
C ASP A 351 -17.18 49.96 -23.84
N LYS A 352 -17.66 49.01 -24.65
CA LYS A 352 -17.55 49.07 -26.12
C LYS A 352 -18.18 50.33 -26.73
N LYS A 353 -19.28 50.84 -26.16
CA LYS A 353 -19.91 52.09 -26.60
C LYS A 353 -19.10 53.31 -26.19
N ASN A 354 -18.47 53.26 -25.03
CA ASN A 354 -17.73 54.38 -24.46
C ASN A 354 -16.28 54.47 -24.97
N ASN A 355 -15.74 53.38 -25.53
CA ASN A 355 -14.38 53.32 -26.06
C ASN A 355 -14.35 52.72 -27.48
N GLU A 356 -14.06 53.55 -28.48
CA GLU A 356 -13.99 53.15 -29.89
C GLU A 356 -12.84 52.18 -30.20
N LEU A 357 -11.79 52.15 -29.36
CA LEU A 357 -10.63 51.26 -29.52
C LEU A 357 -10.93 49.80 -29.17
N ILE A 358 -12.01 49.54 -28.44
CA ILE A 358 -12.51 48.18 -28.19
C ILE A 358 -13.19 47.69 -29.47
N THR A 359 -12.75 46.56 -30.03
CA THR A 359 -13.30 46.05 -31.29
C THR A 359 -14.47 45.09 -31.08
N ALA A 360 -15.25 44.83 -32.13
CA ALA A 360 -16.30 43.81 -32.08
C ALA A 360 -15.74 42.39 -31.86
N ALA A 361 -14.50 42.13 -32.31
CA ALA A 361 -13.81 40.87 -32.08
C ALA A 361 -13.46 40.67 -30.60
N ASP A 362 -13.01 41.73 -29.92
CA ASP A 362 -12.70 41.70 -28.48
C ASP A 362 -13.95 41.37 -27.65
N VAL A 363 -15.07 42.05 -27.95
CA VAL A 363 -16.36 41.77 -27.31
C VAL A 363 -16.79 40.31 -27.52
N SER A 364 -16.66 39.80 -28.74
CA SER A 364 -17.00 38.40 -29.05
C SER A 364 -16.12 37.41 -28.28
N ALA A 365 -14.81 37.69 -28.17
CA ALA A 365 -13.87 36.84 -27.44
C ALA A 365 -14.19 36.79 -25.94
N PHE A 366 -14.43 37.94 -25.31
CA PHE A 366 -14.80 37.98 -23.89
C PHE A 366 -16.18 37.39 -23.62
N ASN A 367 -17.20 37.67 -24.45
CA ASN A 367 -18.51 37.03 -24.30
C ASN A 367 -18.42 35.50 -24.36
N SER A 368 -17.53 34.96 -25.20
CA SER A 368 -17.28 33.52 -25.26
C SER A 368 -16.65 32.98 -23.97
N LYS A 369 -15.74 33.73 -23.34
CA LYS A 369 -15.18 33.39 -22.02
C LYS A 369 -16.25 33.43 -20.92
N VAL A 370 -17.10 34.46 -20.93
CA VAL A 370 -18.23 34.58 -20.00
C VAL A 370 -19.18 33.38 -20.14
N ASP A 371 -19.48 32.98 -21.38
CA ASP A 371 -20.33 31.81 -21.64
C ASP A 371 -19.70 30.51 -21.15
N ALA A 372 -18.37 30.36 -21.32
CA ALA A 372 -17.62 29.19 -20.87
C ALA A 372 -17.45 29.07 -19.34
N ALA A 373 -17.55 30.18 -18.60
CA ALA A 373 -17.39 30.20 -17.14
C ALA A 373 -18.46 29.31 -16.45
N LYS A 374 -18.03 28.40 -15.57
CA LYS A 374 -18.94 27.44 -14.89
C LYS A 374 -19.21 27.78 -13.43
N THR A 375 -18.52 28.75 -12.87
CA THR A 375 -18.59 29.15 -11.46
C THR A 375 -18.62 30.67 -11.37
N LEU A 376 -19.11 31.19 -10.24
CA LEU A 376 -19.10 32.64 -9.95
C LEU A 376 -17.67 33.19 -9.99
N ASP A 377 -16.71 32.48 -9.38
CA ASP A 377 -15.28 32.85 -9.41
C ASP A 377 -14.72 32.92 -10.84
N ALA A 378 -15.14 32.01 -11.72
CA ALA A 378 -14.72 32.05 -13.12
C ALA A 378 -15.31 33.26 -13.86
N VAL A 379 -16.54 33.66 -13.55
CA VAL A 379 -17.13 34.89 -14.11
C VAL A 379 -16.39 36.12 -13.56
N ALA A 380 -16.11 36.16 -12.26
CA ALA A 380 -15.35 37.23 -11.63
C ALA A 380 -13.92 37.34 -12.21
N ALA A 381 -13.26 36.21 -12.50
CA ALA A 381 -11.96 36.20 -13.16
C ALA A 381 -12.02 36.78 -14.58
N VAL A 382 -13.07 36.45 -15.35
CA VAL A 382 -13.29 37.04 -16.68
C VAL A 382 -13.63 38.53 -16.57
N GLN A 383 -14.34 38.96 -15.52
CA GLN A 383 -14.60 40.37 -15.25
C GLN A 383 -13.30 41.13 -14.96
N ALA A 384 -12.44 40.63 -14.07
CA ALA A 384 -11.16 41.24 -13.79
C ALA A 384 -10.27 41.31 -15.05
N GLU A 385 -10.26 40.24 -15.86
CA GLU A 385 -9.53 40.24 -17.13
C GLU A 385 -10.10 41.27 -18.13
N TRP A 386 -11.42 41.49 -18.11
CA TRP A 386 -12.06 42.52 -18.93
C TRP A 386 -11.67 43.93 -18.46
N GLU A 387 -11.74 44.19 -17.16
CA GLU A 387 -11.34 45.47 -16.55
C GLU A 387 -9.88 45.80 -16.88
N ASP A 388 -8.97 44.83 -16.71
CA ASP A 388 -7.55 44.92 -17.11
C ASP A 388 -7.41 45.25 -18.61
N PHE A 389 -8.15 44.55 -19.47
CA PHE A 389 -8.14 44.77 -20.91
C PHE A 389 -8.63 46.19 -21.28
N VAL A 390 -9.67 46.69 -20.63
CA VAL A 390 -10.19 48.05 -20.85
C VAL A 390 -9.16 49.10 -20.43
N GLU A 391 -8.50 48.92 -19.28
CA GLU A 391 -7.44 49.82 -18.84
C GLU A 391 -6.25 49.85 -19.80
N VAL A 392 -5.79 48.68 -20.25
CA VAL A 392 -4.73 48.56 -21.28
C VAL A 392 -5.15 49.22 -22.58
N THR A 393 -6.41 49.07 -22.99
CA THR A 393 -6.93 49.66 -24.22
C THR A 393 -7.00 51.18 -24.12
N ASN A 394 -7.37 51.72 -22.95
CA ASN A 394 -7.39 53.17 -22.69
C ASN A 394 -6.00 53.81 -22.79
N ILE A 395 -4.91 53.07 -22.53
CA ILE A 395 -3.53 53.57 -22.70
C ILE A 395 -3.23 53.91 -24.16
N LYS A 396 -3.72 53.11 -25.11
CA LYS A 396 -3.45 53.28 -26.54
C LYS A 396 -3.98 54.62 -27.09
N GLY A 397 -5.02 55.18 -26.48
CA GLY A 397 -5.60 56.47 -26.87
C GLY A 397 -4.94 57.70 -26.25
N LYS A 398 -3.89 57.54 -25.43
CA LYS A 398 -3.19 58.63 -24.74
C LYS A 398 -1.95 59.08 -25.52
N ASP A 399 -1.47 60.30 -25.25
CA ASP A 399 -0.11 60.68 -25.66
C ASP A 399 0.94 59.86 -24.89
N ILE A 400 2.17 59.80 -25.42
CA ILE A 400 3.22 58.92 -24.89
C ILE A 400 3.58 59.21 -23.42
N PHE A 401 3.51 60.47 -22.98
CA PHE A 401 3.83 60.82 -21.60
C PHE A 401 2.72 60.33 -20.66
N ALA A 402 1.46 60.66 -20.97
CA ALA A 402 0.31 60.21 -20.18
C ALA A 402 0.15 58.67 -20.20
N ALA A 403 0.48 58.01 -21.32
CA ALA A 403 0.49 56.56 -21.45
C ALA A 403 1.49 55.92 -20.46
N ARG A 404 2.74 56.41 -20.45
CA ARG A 404 3.80 55.90 -19.55
C ARG A 404 3.47 56.12 -18.08
N THR A 405 2.94 57.29 -17.71
CA THR A 405 2.55 57.56 -16.32
C THR A 405 1.48 56.57 -15.85
N LYS A 406 0.37 56.43 -16.59
CA LYS A 406 -0.70 55.48 -16.21
C LYS A 406 -0.19 54.04 -16.19
N ALA A 407 0.68 53.65 -17.12
CA ALA A 407 1.26 52.31 -17.13
C ALA A 407 2.14 52.01 -15.91
N LYS A 408 2.93 53.00 -15.44
CA LYS A 408 3.72 52.86 -14.22
C LYS A 408 2.85 52.72 -12.97
N ASP A 409 1.76 53.49 -12.89
CA ASP A 409 0.80 53.36 -11.79
C ASP A 409 0.24 51.93 -11.76
N LEU A 410 -0.26 51.44 -12.90
CA LEU A 410 -0.82 50.08 -13.01
C LEU A 410 0.18 48.98 -12.66
N ILE A 411 1.41 49.06 -13.15
CA ILE A 411 2.44 48.05 -12.87
C ILE A 411 2.89 48.10 -11.40
N SER A 412 2.91 49.28 -10.78
CA SER A 412 3.29 49.44 -9.37
C SER A 412 2.25 48.84 -8.42
N ASP A 413 0.99 48.74 -8.85
CA ASP A 413 -0.10 48.12 -8.10
C ASP A 413 -0.09 46.57 -8.18
N LEU A 414 0.73 45.98 -9.06
CA LEU A 414 0.91 44.52 -9.17
C LEU A 414 1.91 44.02 -8.11
N THR A 415 1.41 43.39 -7.05
CA THR A 415 2.19 43.10 -5.83
C THR A 415 2.57 41.63 -5.65
N THR A 416 1.96 40.70 -6.41
CA THR A 416 2.19 39.25 -6.28
C THR A 416 3.39 38.78 -7.10
N MET A 417 3.69 39.48 -8.19
CA MET A 417 4.78 39.20 -9.12
C MET A 417 6.15 39.49 -8.50
N ASP A 418 7.16 38.80 -9.04
CA ASP A 418 8.56 39.00 -8.67
C ASP A 418 8.98 40.49 -8.75
N PRO A 419 9.60 41.06 -7.69
CA PRO A 419 9.97 42.47 -7.66
C PRO A 419 10.97 42.90 -8.74
N ILE A 420 11.83 42.00 -9.24
CA ILE A 420 12.79 42.31 -10.31
C ILE A 420 12.08 42.30 -11.65
N LEU A 421 11.19 41.33 -11.89
CA LEU A 421 10.34 41.30 -13.07
C LEU A 421 9.44 42.55 -13.13
N ASN A 422 8.88 42.99 -12.00
CA ASN A 422 8.15 44.26 -11.89
C ASN A 422 9.03 45.46 -12.30
N ALA A 423 10.25 45.55 -11.75
CA ALA A 423 11.20 46.59 -12.11
C ALA A 423 11.56 46.59 -13.61
N GLN A 424 11.68 45.41 -14.23
CA GLN A 424 11.90 45.28 -15.67
C GLN A 424 10.72 45.82 -16.48
N TYR A 425 9.48 45.52 -16.07
CA TYR A 425 8.30 46.07 -16.73
C TYR A 425 8.22 47.59 -16.63
N LEU A 426 8.58 48.18 -15.48
CA LEU A 426 8.67 49.63 -15.33
C LEU A 426 9.72 50.25 -16.27
N THR A 427 10.89 49.61 -16.44
CA THR A 427 11.89 50.02 -17.43
C THR A 427 11.35 49.90 -18.85
N ASN A 428 10.67 48.80 -19.19
CA ASN A 428 10.08 48.61 -20.52
C ASN A 428 9.09 49.72 -20.87
N VAL A 429 8.32 50.21 -19.89
CA VAL A 429 7.42 51.36 -20.08
C VAL A 429 8.20 52.62 -20.44
N ASP A 430 9.29 52.92 -19.74
CA ASP A 430 10.11 54.11 -20.02
C ASP A 430 10.74 54.10 -21.42
N LEU A 431 11.02 52.91 -21.93
CA LEU A 431 11.68 52.72 -23.22
C LEU A 431 10.70 52.61 -24.39
N ALA A 432 9.46 52.21 -24.14
CA ALA A 432 8.42 52.12 -25.16
C ALA A 432 8.17 53.49 -25.82
N THR A 433 8.30 53.57 -27.15
CA THR A 433 8.22 54.84 -27.90
C THR A 433 6.82 55.18 -28.39
N THR A 434 5.86 54.25 -28.30
CA THR A 434 4.47 54.46 -28.70
C THR A 434 3.51 54.02 -27.60
N PRO A 435 2.30 54.62 -27.51
CA PRO A 435 1.28 54.20 -26.56
C PRO A 435 0.88 52.72 -26.68
N GLU A 436 0.91 52.16 -27.89
CA GLU A 436 0.64 50.74 -28.13
C GLU A 436 1.70 49.83 -27.53
N ALA A 437 2.98 50.22 -27.65
CA ALA A 437 4.08 49.49 -27.01
C ALA A 437 3.97 49.57 -25.48
N VAL A 438 3.61 50.72 -24.92
CA VAL A 438 3.35 50.88 -23.48
C VAL A 438 2.19 49.97 -23.04
N ALA A 439 1.09 49.95 -23.78
CA ALA A 439 -0.06 49.10 -23.50
C ALA A 439 0.32 47.60 -23.53
N ALA A 440 1.15 47.17 -24.48
CA ALA A 440 1.64 45.79 -24.56
C ALA A 440 2.50 45.38 -23.34
N VAL A 441 3.28 46.31 -22.80
CA VAL A 441 4.07 46.09 -21.57
C VAL A 441 3.15 45.86 -20.37
N VAL A 442 2.14 46.71 -20.18
CA VAL A 442 1.16 46.55 -19.08
C VAL A 442 0.39 45.24 -19.20
N ALA A 443 -0.06 44.88 -20.41
CA ALA A 443 -0.76 43.62 -20.64
C ALA A 443 0.09 42.39 -20.28
N SER A 444 1.40 42.45 -20.57
CA SER A 444 2.34 41.39 -20.23
C SER A 444 2.55 41.29 -18.71
N ALA A 445 2.71 42.44 -18.03
CA ALA A 445 2.84 42.50 -16.58
C ALA A 445 1.60 41.95 -15.85
N GLN A 446 0.40 42.36 -16.26
CA GLN A 446 -0.86 41.83 -15.71
C GLN A 446 -1.02 40.32 -15.98
N ALA A 447 -0.58 39.82 -17.13
CA ALA A 447 -0.63 38.40 -17.43
C ALA A 447 0.29 37.57 -16.52
N ASP A 448 1.50 38.05 -16.21
CA ASP A 448 2.41 37.37 -15.30
C ASP A 448 1.98 37.49 -13.83
N GLU A 449 1.39 38.62 -13.42
CA GLU A 449 0.72 38.76 -12.12
C GLU A 449 -0.39 37.70 -11.95
N ARG A 450 -1.27 37.55 -12.97
CA ARG A 450 -2.33 36.53 -12.95
C ARG A 450 -1.78 35.12 -12.81
N LYS A 451 -0.72 34.78 -13.54
CA LYS A 451 -0.05 33.46 -13.39
C LYS A 451 0.49 33.26 -11.96
N ALA A 452 1.06 34.30 -11.35
CA ALA A 452 1.56 34.23 -9.98
C ALA A 452 0.43 34.01 -8.97
N ILE A 453 -0.70 34.72 -9.12
CA ILE A 453 -1.90 34.55 -8.31
C ILE A 453 -2.48 33.13 -8.46
N GLU A 454 -2.65 32.66 -9.70
CA GLU A 454 -3.16 31.32 -10.00
C GLU A 454 -2.28 30.22 -9.40
N LYS A 455 -0.96 30.37 -9.51
CA LYS A 455 0.01 29.45 -8.89
C LYS A 455 -0.17 29.41 -7.37
N ASN A 456 -0.23 30.57 -6.71
CA ASN A 456 -0.40 30.65 -5.26
C ASN A 456 -1.73 30.02 -4.81
N ALA A 457 -2.81 30.26 -5.54
CA ALA A 457 -4.12 29.68 -5.27
C ALA A 457 -4.13 28.15 -5.45
N ALA A 458 -3.51 27.63 -6.51
CA ALA A 458 -3.40 26.20 -6.76
C ALA A 458 -2.60 25.49 -5.64
N GLU A 459 -1.50 26.08 -5.19
CA GLU A 459 -0.71 25.53 -4.10
C GLU A 459 -1.44 25.60 -2.75
N LEU A 460 -2.21 26.67 -2.48
CA LEU A 460 -3.05 26.76 -1.28
C LEU A 460 -4.13 25.66 -1.30
N LYS A 461 -4.77 25.45 -2.45
CA LYS A 461 -5.77 24.38 -2.62
C LYS A 461 -5.17 23.00 -2.38
N ALA A 462 -3.99 22.72 -2.95
CA ALA A 462 -3.29 21.45 -2.73
C ALA A 462 -2.98 21.22 -1.24
N ALA A 463 -2.58 22.26 -0.52
CA ALA A 463 -2.37 22.19 0.93
C ALA A 463 -3.66 21.89 1.70
N LYS A 464 -4.79 22.51 1.33
CA LYS A 464 -6.11 22.21 1.92
C LYS A 464 -6.53 20.77 1.68
N ASP A 465 -6.47 20.30 0.44
CA ASP A 465 -6.86 18.95 0.05
C ASP A 465 -6.07 17.89 0.84
N GLN A 466 -4.75 18.10 0.98
CA GLN A 466 -3.88 17.22 1.76
C GLN A 466 -4.22 17.25 3.26
N ALA A 467 -4.43 18.44 3.84
CA ALA A 467 -4.79 18.58 5.25
C ALA A 467 -6.14 17.92 5.58
N ILE A 468 -7.15 18.09 4.72
CA ILE A 468 -8.47 17.45 4.88
C ILE A 468 -8.33 15.93 4.84
N LYS A 469 -7.49 15.39 3.95
CA LYS A 469 -7.19 13.96 3.87
C LYS A 469 -6.56 13.44 5.16
N GLU A 470 -5.58 14.16 5.72
CA GLU A 470 -4.93 13.81 6.98
C GLU A 470 -5.89 13.84 8.17
N ILE A 471 -6.71 14.89 8.30
CA ILE A 471 -7.69 15.03 9.39
C ILE A 471 -8.73 13.92 9.33
N ASN A 472 -9.21 13.58 8.12
CA ASN A 472 -10.19 12.51 7.95
C ASN A 472 -9.65 11.13 8.31
N ALA A 473 -8.34 10.91 8.21
CA ALA A 473 -7.68 9.66 8.57
C ALA A 473 -7.51 9.43 10.09
N LEU A 474 -7.71 10.45 10.94
CA LEU A 474 -7.58 10.35 12.40
C LEU A 474 -8.63 9.40 13.00
N GLY A 475 -8.24 8.44 13.84
CA GLY A 475 -9.12 7.33 14.24
C GLY A 475 -10.09 7.63 15.40
N ASN A 476 -9.73 8.57 16.27
CA ASN A 476 -10.35 8.76 17.59
C ASN A 476 -11.22 10.02 17.66
N LEU A 477 -11.10 10.92 16.69
CA LEU A 477 -12.01 12.03 16.51
C LEU A 477 -13.38 11.57 15.98
N THR A 478 -14.44 12.14 16.53
CA THR A 478 -15.82 11.96 16.06
C THR A 478 -16.00 12.59 14.68
N LYS A 479 -17.06 12.17 13.96
CA LYS A 479 -17.41 12.77 12.66
C LYS A 479 -17.65 14.28 12.77
N ALA A 480 -18.26 14.75 13.86
CA ALA A 480 -18.53 16.17 14.09
C ALA A 480 -17.23 16.98 14.30
N GLU A 481 -16.27 16.46 15.07
CA GLU A 481 -14.99 17.13 15.30
C GLU A 481 -14.11 17.16 14.05
N LYS A 482 -14.08 16.06 13.28
CA LYS A 482 -13.40 16.03 11.98
C LYS A 482 -13.98 17.10 11.07
N LYS A 483 -15.31 17.16 10.98
CA LYS A 483 -16.01 18.16 10.16
C LYS A 483 -15.64 19.59 10.58
N ALA A 484 -15.71 19.91 11.87
CA ALA A 484 -15.35 21.25 12.35
C ALA A 484 -13.90 21.64 12.00
N LYS A 485 -12.97 20.68 12.08
CA LYS A 485 -11.56 20.90 11.72
C LYS A 485 -11.35 21.02 10.20
N THR A 486 -12.05 20.23 9.38
CA THR A 486 -11.98 20.36 7.91
C THR A 486 -12.62 21.66 7.44
N ASP A 487 -13.73 22.09 8.05
CA ASP A 487 -14.36 23.39 7.77
C ASP A 487 -13.38 24.55 8.08
N ALA A 488 -12.60 24.46 9.16
CA ALA A 488 -11.56 25.44 9.49
C ALA A 488 -10.41 25.46 8.47
N VAL A 489 -10.01 24.29 7.95
CA VAL A 489 -9.02 24.19 6.86
C VAL A 489 -9.54 24.81 5.57
N GLU A 490 -10.81 24.58 5.23
CA GLU A 490 -11.45 25.18 4.06
C GLU A 490 -11.52 26.71 4.18
N ALA A 491 -11.74 27.24 5.38
CA ALA A 491 -11.75 28.68 5.66
C ALA A 491 -10.36 29.34 5.65
N ALA A 492 -9.27 28.59 5.81
CA ALA A 492 -7.92 29.14 5.91
C ALA A 492 -7.47 29.80 4.59
N THR A 493 -6.88 30.99 4.68
CA THR A 493 -6.35 31.74 3.51
C THR A 493 -4.83 31.58 3.34
N GLU A 494 -4.16 31.01 4.34
CA GLU A 494 -2.70 30.87 4.38
C GLU A 494 -2.27 29.42 4.66
N LYS A 495 -1.18 28.98 4.02
CA LYS A 495 -0.64 27.62 4.18
C LYS A 495 -0.09 27.34 5.59
N SER A 496 0.45 28.36 6.25
CA SER A 496 0.92 28.30 7.65
C SER A 496 -0.22 27.90 8.60
N VAL A 497 -1.36 28.58 8.48
CA VAL A 497 -2.56 28.31 9.28
C VAL A 497 -3.07 26.88 9.06
N ILE A 498 -3.04 26.39 7.81
CA ILE A 498 -3.42 25.00 7.50
C ILE A 498 -2.53 23.99 8.25
N ALA A 499 -1.22 24.22 8.29
CA ALA A 499 -0.29 23.34 9.00
C ALA A 499 -0.58 23.31 10.52
N ASP A 500 -0.84 24.46 11.13
CA ASP A 500 -1.19 24.57 12.54
C ASP A 500 -2.52 23.85 12.86
N LEU A 501 -3.53 23.95 11.98
CA LEU A 501 -4.80 23.25 12.13
C LEU A 501 -4.63 21.72 12.09
N VAL A 502 -3.79 21.20 11.19
CA VAL A 502 -3.48 19.77 11.12
C VAL A 502 -2.77 19.30 12.39
N LYS A 503 -1.81 20.08 12.91
CA LYS A 503 -1.13 19.79 14.17
C LYS A 503 -2.13 19.71 15.33
N ALA A 504 -2.99 20.72 15.48
CA ALA A 504 -4.02 20.75 16.51
C ALA A 504 -5.06 19.62 16.36
N ALA A 505 -5.29 19.11 15.14
CA ALA A 505 -6.13 17.93 14.91
C ALA A 505 -5.47 16.65 15.45
N LYS A 506 -4.18 16.44 15.16
CA LYS A 506 -3.40 15.29 15.61
C LYS A 506 -3.26 15.27 17.15
N GLU A 507 -3.02 16.41 17.77
CA GLU A 507 -2.94 16.54 19.24
C GLU A 507 -4.27 16.20 19.93
N ALA A 508 -5.40 16.65 19.36
CA ALA A 508 -6.73 16.32 19.88
C ALA A 508 -7.06 14.83 19.76
N ASP A 509 -6.66 14.18 18.66
CA ASP A 509 -6.84 12.74 18.46
C ASP A 509 -6.03 11.93 19.49
N ALA A 510 -4.76 12.29 19.70
CA ALA A 510 -3.88 11.65 20.67
C ALA A 510 -4.39 11.78 22.12
N THR A 511 -4.92 12.95 22.49
CA THR A 511 -5.49 13.19 23.83
C THR A 511 -6.65 12.23 24.14
N LYS A 512 -7.48 11.88 23.15
CA LYS A 512 -8.58 10.93 23.35
C LYS A 512 -8.10 9.50 23.58
N VAL A 513 -7.04 9.08 22.89
CA VAL A 513 -6.41 7.78 23.11
C VAL A 513 -5.93 7.68 24.55
N LEU A 514 -5.24 8.72 25.03
CA LEU A 514 -4.72 8.76 26.40
C LEU A 514 -5.82 8.63 27.46
N LEU A 515 -6.91 9.40 27.33
CA LEU A 515 -8.04 9.35 28.27
C LEU A 515 -8.71 7.97 28.30
N ALA A 516 -8.81 7.29 27.16
CA ALA A 516 -9.35 5.94 27.08
C ALA A 516 -8.44 4.91 27.79
N GLU A 517 -7.12 5.04 27.62
CA GLU A 517 -6.13 4.20 28.30
C GLU A 517 -6.10 4.44 29.81
N GLN A 518 -6.17 5.69 30.27
CA GLN A 518 -6.25 6.04 31.70
C GLN A 518 -7.47 5.40 32.35
N LYS A 519 -8.63 5.46 31.69
CA LYS A 519 -9.86 4.82 32.18
C LYS A 519 -9.69 3.31 32.29
N ALA A 520 -9.19 2.65 31.24
CA ALA A 520 -8.99 1.19 31.24
C ALA A 520 -8.01 0.72 32.32
N ALA A 521 -6.94 1.48 32.58
CA ALA A 521 -5.99 1.18 33.64
C ALA A 521 -6.63 1.30 35.04
N LYS A 522 -7.43 2.34 35.28
CA LYS A 522 -8.16 2.49 36.54
C LYS A 522 -9.14 1.35 36.80
N ASP A 523 -9.88 0.92 35.77
CA ASP A 523 -10.80 -0.23 35.87
C ASP A 523 -10.05 -1.52 36.27
N LYS A 524 -8.85 -1.74 35.72
CA LYS A 524 -7.99 -2.87 36.10
C LYS A 524 -7.46 -2.77 37.54
N ILE A 525 -7.08 -1.58 37.99
CA ILE A 525 -6.60 -1.34 39.37
C ILE A 525 -7.70 -1.63 40.39
N ASP A 526 -8.96 -1.25 40.09
CA ASP A 526 -10.08 -1.50 40.99
C ASP A 526 -10.33 -3.01 41.20
N ALA A 527 -10.06 -3.84 40.18
CA ALA A 527 -10.21 -5.29 40.20
C ALA A 527 -9.11 -6.05 40.98
N LEU A 528 -8.06 -5.38 41.47
CA LEU A 528 -6.94 -6.03 42.18
C LEU A 528 -7.35 -6.53 43.57
N GLU A 529 -7.20 -7.82 43.86
CA GLU A 529 -7.82 -8.46 45.03
C GLU A 529 -7.14 -8.16 46.38
N TYR A 530 -5.81 -8.16 46.42
CA TYR A 530 -4.97 -8.08 47.62
C TYR A 530 -4.50 -6.65 47.92
N LEU A 531 -4.61 -5.72 46.96
CA LEU A 531 -4.19 -4.33 47.13
C LEU A 531 -5.17 -3.57 48.05
N SER A 532 -4.65 -2.85 49.04
CA SER A 532 -5.50 -2.09 49.97
C SER A 532 -6.27 -0.96 49.26
N VAL A 533 -7.40 -0.54 49.83
CA VAL A 533 -8.22 0.57 49.30
C VAL A 533 -7.39 1.85 49.15
N GLY A 534 -6.49 2.14 50.10
CA GLY A 534 -5.59 3.29 50.05
C GLY A 534 -4.58 3.20 48.89
N ALA A 535 -3.94 2.03 48.72
CA ALA A 535 -2.97 1.81 47.64
C ALA A 535 -3.61 1.86 46.25
N LYS A 536 -4.84 1.33 46.09
CA LYS A 536 -5.63 1.48 44.85
C LYS A 536 -5.92 2.94 44.53
N ALA A 537 -6.28 3.74 45.53
CA ALA A 537 -6.55 5.17 45.34
C ALA A 537 -5.30 5.93 44.89
N THR A 538 -4.13 5.66 45.49
CA THR A 538 -2.84 6.25 45.07
C THR A 538 -2.47 5.85 43.65
N ALA A 539 -2.60 4.57 43.29
CA ALA A 539 -2.30 4.11 41.93
C ALA A 539 -3.19 4.79 40.88
N LYS A 540 -4.50 4.94 41.14
CA LYS A 540 -5.41 5.65 40.23
C LYS A 540 -5.09 7.13 40.08
N ALA A 541 -4.65 7.80 41.15
CA ALA A 541 -4.18 9.19 41.08
C ALA A 541 -2.90 9.31 40.24
N ASN A 542 -1.98 8.33 40.33
CA ASN A 542 -0.79 8.30 39.50
C ASN A 542 -1.12 8.01 38.01
N VAL A 543 -2.17 7.24 37.72
CA VAL A 543 -2.69 7.08 36.35
C VAL A 543 -3.22 8.42 35.80
N ASP A 544 -3.86 9.25 36.62
CA ASP A 544 -4.31 10.60 36.22
C ASP A 544 -3.16 11.54 35.90
N LEU A 545 -2.03 11.40 36.58
CA LEU A 545 -0.82 12.21 36.37
C LEU A 545 -0.01 11.76 35.15
N ALA A 546 -0.25 10.55 34.63
CA ALA A 546 0.46 10.03 33.48
C ALA A 546 0.08 10.79 32.20
N THR A 547 1.08 11.36 31.53
CA THR A 547 0.92 12.20 30.33
C THR A 547 0.95 11.41 29.02
N ASP A 548 1.26 10.11 29.08
CA ASP A 548 1.37 9.22 27.94
C ASP A 548 0.98 7.76 28.31
N SER A 549 0.81 6.91 27.28
CA SER A 549 0.45 5.49 27.44
C SER A 549 1.45 4.70 28.28
N ALA A 550 2.72 5.12 28.28
CA ALA A 550 3.81 4.41 28.94
C ALA A 550 3.77 4.64 30.44
N GLY A 551 3.58 5.89 30.87
CA GLY A 551 3.31 6.25 32.26
C GLY A 551 2.09 5.52 32.81
N ILE A 552 1.00 5.42 32.02
CA ILE A 552 -0.20 4.67 32.42
C ILE A 552 0.13 3.18 32.61
N THR A 553 0.83 2.59 31.66
CA THR A 553 1.22 1.16 31.70
C THR A 553 2.14 0.87 32.88
N LYS A 554 3.09 1.76 33.16
CA LYS A 554 4.01 1.66 34.31
C LYS A 554 3.24 1.64 35.64
N VAL A 555 2.36 2.62 35.84
CA VAL A 555 1.56 2.72 37.07
C VAL A 555 0.65 1.50 37.24
N LEU A 556 0.04 1.03 36.15
CA LEU A 556 -0.79 -0.17 36.16
C LEU A 556 0.03 -1.43 36.54
N ASN A 557 1.21 -1.62 35.96
CA ASN A 557 2.07 -2.76 36.24
C ASN A 557 2.62 -2.71 37.69
N GLU A 558 2.97 -1.54 38.20
CA GLU A 558 3.34 -1.35 39.61
C GLU A 558 2.18 -1.75 40.53
N ALA A 559 0.96 -1.31 40.26
CA ALA A 559 -0.21 -1.67 41.05
C ALA A 559 -0.52 -3.19 41.02
N ILE A 560 -0.43 -3.80 39.83
CA ILE A 560 -0.59 -5.27 39.66
C ILE A 560 0.48 -6.01 40.47
N TYR A 561 1.72 -5.55 40.44
CA TYR A 561 2.81 -6.16 41.19
C TYR A 561 2.59 -6.06 42.70
N ASP A 562 2.32 -4.85 43.19
CA ASP A 562 2.14 -4.58 44.62
C ASP A 562 0.96 -5.40 45.17
N ASN A 563 -0.03 -5.70 44.33
CA ASN A 563 -1.13 -6.60 44.65
C ASN A 563 -0.64 -8.03 44.92
N TYR A 564 0.11 -8.64 44.00
CA TYR A 564 0.62 -9.99 44.23
C TYR A 564 1.62 -10.05 45.39
N GLN A 565 2.46 -9.02 45.55
CA GLN A 565 3.37 -8.93 46.68
C GLN A 565 2.60 -8.90 48.01
N ALA A 566 1.52 -8.13 48.10
CA ALA A 566 0.63 -8.11 49.27
C ALA A 566 0.01 -9.49 49.57
N GLY A 567 -0.31 -10.28 48.54
CA GLY A 567 -0.76 -11.66 48.68
C GLY A 567 0.34 -12.61 49.19
N VAL A 568 1.57 -12.50 48.68
CA VAL A 568 2.73 -13.32 49.09
C VAL A 568 3.13 -13.09 50.55
N ILE A 569 3.10 -11.84 51.02
CA ILE A 569 3.49 -11.48 52.39
C ILE A 569 2.35 -11.59 53.40
N ASN A 570 1.14 -11.95 52.96
CA ASN A 570 0.00 -12.13 53.83
C ASN A 570 0.34 -13.15 54.94
N ALA A 571 0.06 -12.78 56.18
CA ALA A 571 0.37 -13.57 57.36
C ALA A 571 -0.37 -14.92 57.36
N GLU A 572 -1.54 -14.99 56.72
CA GLU A 572 -2.39 -16.18 56.63
C GLU A 572 -2.00 -17.16 55.52
N VAL A 573 -1.09 -16.76 54.62
CA VAL A 573 -0.67 -17.55 53.45
C VAL A 573 0.58 -18.38 53.76
N GLU A 574 0.51 -19.69 53.51
CA GLU A 574 1.63 -20.63 53.69
C GLU A 574 2.65 -20.57 52.52
N LEU A 575 3.86 -21.09 52.72
CA LEU A 575 4.97 -20.96 51.74
C LEU A 575 4.63 -21.48 50.33
N ASP A 576 3.93 -22.61 50.22
CA ASP A 576 3.59 -23.21 48.91
C ASP A 576 2.51 -22.39 48.18
N GLU A 577 1.60 -21.78 48.93
CA GLU A 577 0.61 -20.86 48.39
C GLU A 577 1.25 -19.52 48.00
N ALA A 578 2.18 -19.00 48.81
CA ALA A 578 3.00 -17.84 48.47
C ALA A 578 3.84 -18.06 47.19
N LYS A 579 4.41 -19.25 46.99
CA LYS A 579 5.08 -19.64 45.73
C LYS A 579 4.12 -19.66 44.55
N THR A 580 2.87 -20.09 44.75
CA THR A 580 1.84 -20.14 43.71
C THR A 580 1.44 -18.73 43.28
N ILE A 581 1.13 -17.85 44.25
CA ILE A 581 0.83 -16.43 44.02
C ILE A 581 2.00 -15.74 43.30
N ALA A 582 3.24 -15.98 43.73
CA ALA A 582 4.42 -15.40 43.08
C ALA A 582 4.64 -15.90 41.64
N LYS A 583 4.35 -17.18 41.36
CA LYS A 583 4.41 -17.72 39.98
C LYS A 583 3.35 -17.10 39.09
N GLU A 584 2.14 -16.89 39.59
CA GLU A 584 1.10 -16.16 38.87
C GLU A 584 1.52 -14.72 38.60
N ALA A 585 2.10 -14.04 39.59
CA ALA A 585 2.62 -12.68 39.45
C ALA A 585 3.67 -12.57 38.34
N VAL A 586 4.66 -13.46 38.31
CA VAL A 586 5.67 -13.53 37.23
C VAL A 586 5.02 -13.82 35.87
N GLY A 587 3.96 -14.64 35.85
CA GLY A 587 3.16 -14.88 34.64
C GLY A 587 2.54 -13.60 34.07
N LYS A 588 2.15 -12.66 34.93
CA LYS A 588 1.49 -11.39 34.58
C LYS A 588 2.43 -10.25 34.21
N LEU A 589 3.74 -10.35 34.47
CA LEU A 589 4.74 -9.36 34.02
C LEU A 589 4.85 -9.39 32.48
N GLU A 590 4.50 -8.31 31.79
CA GLU A 590 4.29 -8.32 30.33
C GLU A 590 5.56 -8.09 29.51
N ASN A 591 6.60 -7.50 30.10
CA ASN A 591 7.82 -7.07 29.42
C ASN A 591 8.99 -8.03 29.61
N LEU A 592 8.89 -9.02 30.51
CA LEU A 592 9.85 -10.11 30.61
C LEU A 592 9.82 -11.03 29.39
N THR A 593 11.01 -11.36 28.88
CA THR A 593 11.17 -12.41 27.86
C THR A 593 10.83 -13.79 28.43
N THR A 594 10.49 -14.75 27.57
CA THR A 594 10.21 -16.14 27.97
C THR A 594 11.35 -16.74 28.79
N THR A 595 12.61 -16.44 28.44
CA THR A 595 13.78 -16.91 29.18
C THR A 595 13.84 -16.31 30.58
N GLN A 596 13.61 -15.00 30.71
CA GLN A 596 13.61 -14.31 32.01
C GLN A 596 12.47 -14.79 32.91
N LYS A 597 11.26 -15.01 32.36
CA LYS A 597 10.13 -15.61 33.09
C LYS A 597 10.48 -17.01 33.60
N ASN A 598 11.01 -17.86 32.73
CA ASN A 598 11.37 -19.23 33.11
C ASN A 598 12.46 -19.28 34.21
N ALA A 599 13.42 -18.36 34.17
CA ALA A 599 14.42 -18.23 35.22
C ALA A 599 13.78 -17.86 36.57
N ALA A 600 12.94 -16.81 36.60
CA ALA A 600 12.23 -16.39 37.81
C ALA A 600 11.31 -17.49 38.37
N LEU A 601 10.57 -18.21 37.52
CA LEU A 601 9.71 -19.33 37.94
C LEU A 601 10.50 -20.50 38.57
N ASN A 602 11.68 -20.80 38.03
CA ASN A 602 12.57 -21.81 38.59
C ASN A 602 13.13 -21.38 39.96
N ASP A 603 13.50 -20.11 40.10
CA ASP A 603 14.05 -19.59 41.36
C ASP A 603 12.98 -19.48 42.46
N ILE A 604 11.73 -19.13 42.11
CA ILE A 604 10.58 -19.23 43.04
C ILE A 604 10.36 -20.67 43.50
N THR A 605 10.50 -21.65 42.60
CA THR A 605 10.34 -23.07 42.95
C THR A 605 11.40 -23.53 43.96
N LYS A 606 12.62 -23.00 43.86
CA LYS A 606 13.76 -23.31 44.75
C LYS A 606 13.74 -22.54 46.07
N ALA A 607 12.95 -21.47 46.18
CA ALA A 607 12.91 -20.64 47.38
C ALA A 607 12.51 -21.45 48.63
N THR A 608 13.20 -21.25 49.75
CA THR A 608 13.00 -22.00 51.00
C THR A 608 12.12 -21.30 52.01
N ASP A 609 11.82 -20.02 51.82
CA ASP A 609 11.00 -19.20 52.70
C ASP A 609 10.33 -18.05 51.92
N LYS A 610 9.38 -17.35 52.57
CA LYS A 610 8.61 -16.27 51.93
C LYS A 610 9.47 -15.05 51.58
N ALA A 611 10.58 -14.83 52.28
CA ALA A 611 11.51 -13.73 51.99
C ALA A 611 12.30 -14.00 50.69
N ALA A 612 12.75 -15.22 50.47
CA ALA A 612 13.39 -15.65 49.23
C ALA A 612 12.42 -15.58 48.04
N VAL A 613 11.15 -15.97 48.22
CA VAL A 613 10.11 -15.79 47.18
C VAL A 613 9.93 -14.30 46.85
N THR A 614 9.88 -13.43 47.86
CA THR A 614 9.72 -11.98 47.69
C THR A 614 10.93 -11.35 46.97
N ASN A 615 12.16 -11.79 47.27
CA ASN A 615 13.37 -11.29 46.61
C ASN A 615 13.41 -11.66 45.12
N VAL A 616 13.04 -12.89 44.77
CA VAL A 616 12.96 -13.30 43.35
C VAL A 616 11.88 -12.52 42.62
N LEU A 617 10.74 -12.27 43.27
CA LEU A 617 9.65 -11.49 42.71
C LEU A 617 10.07 -10.01 42.49
N ASN A 618 10.79 -9.40 43.44
CA ASN A 618 11.32 -8.04 43.29
C ASN A 618 12.32 -7.95 42.13
N ALA A 619 13.24 -8.91 42.03
CA ALA A 619 14.21 -8.94 40.92
C ALA A 619 13.53 -9.11 39.55
N ALA A 620 12.44 -9.88 39.48
CA ALA A 620 11.63 -10.02 38.27
C ALA A 620 10.90 -8.72 37.91
N LYS A 621 10.40 -7.96 38.91
CA LYS A 621 9.80 -6.62 38.72
C LYS A 621 10.80 -5.64 38.13
N ASP A 622 11.98 -5.55 38.72
CA ASP A 622 13.02 -4.60 38.30
C ASP A 622 13.46 -4.87 36.86
N LEU A 623 13.56 -6.15 36.48
CA LEU A 623 13.90 -6.55 35.12
C LEU A 623 12.77 -6.30 34.11
N ASP A 624 11.50 -6.49 34.52
CA ASP A 624 10.34 -6.12 33.70
C ASP A 624 10.32 -4.62 33.43
N GLN A 625 10.58 -3.81 34.46
CA GLN A 625 10.66 -2.36 34.36
C GLN A 625 11.80 -1.92 33.45
N GLN A 626 13.00 -2.51 33.56
CA GLN A 626 14.12 -2.20 32.66
C GLN A 626 13.79 -2.53 31.20
N ASN A 627 13.12 -3.66 30.94
CA ASN A 627 12.67 -4.01 29.59
C ASN A 627 11.57 -3.06 29.08
N ALA A 628 10.66 -2.61 29.95
CA ALA A 628 9.64 -1.63 29.63
C ALA A 628 10.24 -0.26 29.29
N ASP A 629 11.19 0.22 30.10
CA ASP A 629 11.91 1.48 29.88
C ASP A 629 12.67 1.43 28.54
N ALA A 630 13.39 0.33 28.26
CA ALA A 630 14.08 0.16 26.98
C ALA A 630 13.13 0.14 25.77
N LYS A 631 11.93 -0.42 25.93
CA LYS A 631 10.89 -0.43 24.88
C LYS A 631 10.27 0.96 24.68
N GLU A 632 10.12 1.73 25.77
CA GLU A 632 9.63 3.11 25.70
C GLU A 632 10.66 4.06 25.11
N ASP A 633 11.94 3.91 25.46
CA ASP A 633 13.05 4.65 24.84
C ASP A 633 13.08 4.42 23.31
N ALA A 634 12.81 3.20 22.87
CA ALA A 634 12.68 2.88 21.45
C ALA A 634 11.46 3.55 20.79
N LYS A 635 10.33 3.62 21.51
CA LYS A 635 9.09 4.28 21.03
C LYS A 635 9.25 5.80 20.96
N THR A 636 9.81 6.43 21.98
CA THR A 636 10.10 7.86 22.01
C THR A 636 11.14 8.24 20.95
N LEU A 637 12.14 7.38 20.70
CA LEU A 637 13.05 7.55 19.57
C LEU A 637 12.31 7.53 18.23
N GLU A 638 11.45 6.54 17.98
CA GLU A 638 10.70 6.50 16.72
C GLU A 638 9.74 7.68 16.56
N LYS A 639 9.09 8.12 17.65
CA LYS A 639 8.28 9.34 17.64
C LYS A 639 9.12 10.58 17.30
N ALA A 640 10.28 10.74 17.93
CA ALA A 640 11.21 11.83 17.63
C ALA A 640 11.67 11.78 16.16
N LYS A 641 11.91 10.60 15.60
CA LYS A 641 12.23 10.43 14.18
C LYS A 641 11.08 10.85 13.27
N GLU A 642 9.85 10.48 13.60
CA GLU A 642 8.66 10.89 12.83
C GLU A 642 8.46 12.40 12.86
N ASP A 643 8.56 13.02 14.04
CA ASP A 643 8.41 14.46 14.21
C ASP A 643 9.50 15.23 13.45
N ALA A 644 10.76 14.80 13.56
CA ALA A 644 11.85 15.41 12.81
C ALA A 644 11.65 15.25 11.29
N LYS A 645 11.20 14.09 10.79
CA LYS A 645 10.87 13.90 9.36
C LYS A 645 9.79 14.88 8.89
N ALA A 646 8.76 15.12 9.71
CA ALA A 646 7.72 16.11 9.40
C ALA A 646 8.27 17.53 9.36
N VAL A 647 9.19 17.89 10.27
CA VAL A 647 9.91 19.17 10.24
C VAL A 647 10.71 19.31 8.93
N ILE A 648 11.45 18.27 8.52
CA ILE A 648 12.21 18.26 7.25
C ILE A 648 11.29 18.47 6.04
N ASP A 649 10.12 17.82 6.01
CA ASP A 649 9.17 17.97 4.92
C ASP A 649 8.65 19.41 4.80
N ALA A 650 8.52 20.13 5.92
CA ALA A 650 8.08 21.52 5.99
C ALA A 650 9.15 22.58 5.60
N LEU A 651 10.44 22.22 5.52
CA LEU A 651 11.52 23.15 5.12
C LEU A 651 11.33 23.59 3.66
N LYS A 652 11.44 24.88 3.37
CA LYS A 652 10.93 25.45 2.10
C LYS A 652 11.95 25.38 0.96
N TYR A 653 13.22 25.59 1.27
CA TYR A 653 14.30 25.84 0.31
C TYR A 653 15.13 24.58 0.02
N LEU A 654 15.08 23.58 0.90
CA LEU A 654 15.65 22.26 0.62
C LEU A 654 14.94 21.58 -0.55
N THR A 655 15.71 21.00 -1.48
CA THR A 655 15.17 20.17 -2.55
C THR A 655 14.62 18.85 -2.00
N GLN A 656 13.72 18.21 -2.75
CA GLN A 656 13.14 16.94 -2.33
C GLN A 656 14.19 15.83 -2.14
N GLU A 657 15.26 15.85 -2.93
CA GLU A 657 16.37 14.90 -2.83
C GLU A 657 17.16 15.09 -1.53
N VAL A 658 17.47 16.34 -1.15
CA VAL A 658 18.14 16.66 0.12
C VAL A 658 17.25 16.33 1.32
N LYS A 659 15.95 16.67 1.24
CA LYS A 659 14.96 16.26 2.26
C LYS A 659 14.93 14.74 2.44
N ASN A 660 14.93 13.98 1.34
CA ASN A 660 14.94 12.52 1.41
C ASN A 660 16.24 11.99 2.04
N GLY A 661 17.38 12.62 1.76
CA GLY A 661 18.67 12.33 2.42
C GLY A 661 18.58 12.50 3.94
N TYR A 662 18.11 13.67 4.41
CA TYR A 662 17.92 13.92 5.84
C TYR A 662 16.93 12.94 6.50
N LYS A 663 15.83 12.61 5.83
CA LYS A 663 14.87 11.61 6.34
C LYS A 663 15.48 10.20 6.43
N ALA A 664 16.40 9.85 5.54
CA ALA A 664 17.14 8.60 5.61
C ALA A 664 18.13 8.60 6.79
N GLU A 665 18.86 9.69 7.01
CA GLU A 665 19.73 9.87 8.19
C GLU A 665 18.91 9.75 9.49
N ILE A 666 17.75 10.43 9.58
CA ILE A 666 16.86 10.35 10.75
C ILE A 666 16.38 8.92 10.99
N THR A 667 16.01 8.19 9.92
CA THR A 667 15.59 6.79 10.05
C THR A 667 16.67 5.91 10.67
N ASN A 668 17.94 6.17 10.32
CA ASN A 668 19.11 5.44 10.81
C ASN A 668 19.65 5.94 12.16
N ALA A 669 19.12 7.03 12.71
CA ALA A 669 19.54 7.56 14.00
C ALA A 669 19.27 6.55 15.13
N LYS A 670 20.21 6.44 16.07
CA LYS A 670 20.16 5.45 17.17
C LYS A 670 19.62 6.00 18.48
N ASP A 671 19.53 7.32 18.59
CA ASP A 671 19.11 8.04 19.79
C ASP A 671 18.51 9.41 19.43
N ILE A 672 17.80 10.00 20.39
CA ILE A 672 17.09 11.28 20.21
C ILE A 672 18.06 12.45 19.94
N PRO A 673 19.22 12.57 20.63
CA PRO A 673 20.20 13.62 20.32
C PRO A 673 20.70 13.58 18.87
N ALA A 674 20.93 12.39 18.30
CA ALA A 674 21.32 12.25 16.90
C ALA A 674 20.21 12.75 15.95
N VAL A 675 18.94 12.43 16.22
CA VAL A 675 17.80 12.97 15.46
C VAL A 675 17.78 14.50 15.50
N ALA A 676 17.91 15.11 16.68
CA ALA A 676 17.90 16.55 16.86
C ALA A 676 19.08 17.27 16.16
N ALA A 677 20.27 16.65 16.17
CA ALA A 677 21.43 17.16 15.46
C ALA A 677 21.23 17.16 13.93
N ILE A 678 20.61 16.10 13.38
CA ILE A 678 20.27 16.01 11.95
C ILE A 678 19.22 17.07 11.59
N GLU A 679 18.17 17.22 12.39
CA GLU A 679 17.14 18.25 12.19
C GLU A 679 17.73 19.66 12.20
N THR A 680 18.65 19.94 13.14
CA THR A 680 19.34 21.24 13.24
C THR A 680 20.21 21.51 12.01
N ARG A 681 20.95 20.51 11.51
CA ARG A 681 21.72 20.62 10.27
C ARG A 681 20.83 20.99 9.08
N ALA A 682 19.70 20.31 8.93
CA ALA A 682 18.77 20.59 7.85
C ALA A 682 18.15 21.99 7.94
N LYS A 683 17.79 22.45 9.15
CA LYS A 683 17.31 23.82 9.39
C LYS A 683 18.35 24.88 9.03
N ASN A 684 19.61 24.64 9.40
CA ASN A 684 20.70 25.55 9.07
C ASN A 684 20.96 25.59 7.56
N GLU A 685 20.96 24.45 6.89
CA GLU A 685 21.11 24.38 5.43
C GLU A 685 19.96 25.07 4.70
N ASP A 686 18.71 24.88 5.14
CA ASP A 686 17.54 25.60 4.60
C ASP A 686 17.69 27.12 4.77
N ALA A 687 18.16 27.56 5.94
CA ALA A 687 18.42 28.97 6.22
C ALA A 687 19.57 29.55 5.38
N ASP A 688 20.64 28.79 5.16
CA ASP A 688 21.79 29.19 4.35
C ASP A 688 21.41 29.29 2.86
N ILE A 689 20.60 28.35 2.34
CA ILE A 689 20.05 28.41 0.98
C ILE A 689 19.17 29.66 0.84
N LYS A 690 18.25 29.89 1.79
CA LYS A 690 17.43 31.10 1.81
C LYS A 690 18.28 32.37 1.81
N ALA A 691 19.31 32.44 2.65
CA ALA A 691 20.20 33.60 2.73
C ALA A 691 20.94 33.84 1.40
N THR A 692 21.36 32.76 0.73
CA THR A 692 22.04 32.82 -0.57
C THR A 692 21.08 33.29 -1.68
N GLU A 693 19.84 32.82 -1.70
CA GLU A 693 18.81 33.25 -2.65
C GLU A 693 18.44 34.72 -2.45
N VAL A 694 18.25 35.15 -1.21
CA VAL A 694 18.01 36.57 -0.87
C VAL A 694 19.19 37.45 -1.26
N ALA A 695 20.43 36.99 -1.05
CA ALA A 695 21.63 37.71 -1.45
C ALA A 695 21.76 37.82 -2.98
N LEU A 696 21.44 36.75 -3.72
CA LEU A 696 21.39 36.76 -5.17
C LEU A 696 20.38 37.78 -5.70
N GLU A 697 19.15 37.76 -5.20
CA GLU A 697 18.11 38.68 -5.63
C GLU A 697 18.44 40.14 -5.26
N SER A 698 19.00 40.36 -4.07
CA SER A 698 19.52 41.68 -3.68
C SER A 698 20.62 42.16 -4.63
N ARG A 699 21.52 41.25 -5.05
CA ARG A 699 22.62 41.57 -5.95
C ARG A 699 22.15 41.88 -7.37
N LYS A 700 21.20 41.10 -7.90
CA LYS A 700 20.52 41.38 -9.18
C LYS A 700 19.86 42.76 -9.15
N LYS A 701 19.13 43.10 -8.08
CA LYS A 701 18.48 44.41 -7.91
C LYS A 701 19.47 45.57 -7.94
N VAL A 702 20.64 45.42 -7.31
CA VAL A 702 21.72 46.42 -7.39
C VAL A 702 22.18 46.61 -8.83
N LEU A 703 22.40 45.53 -9.58
CA LEU A 703 22.82 45.62 -10.98
C LEU A 703 21.75 46.27 -11.87
N VAL A 704 20.47 45.88 -11.73
CA VAL A 704 19.36 46.50 -12.44
C VAL A 704 19.27 48.00 -12.15
N THR A 705 19.46 48.40 -10.89
CA THR A 705 19.49 49.82 -10.49
C THR A 705 20.61 50.57 -11.21
N LYS A 706 21.81 49.99 -11.28
CA LYS A 706 22.96 50.56 -12.01
C LYS A 706 22.69 50.71 -13.50
N ILE A 707 22.14 49.67 -14.14
CA ILE A 707 21.76 49.69 -15.56
C ILE A 707 20.74 50.80 -15.83
N ASN A 708 19.70 50.89 -15.00
CA ASN A 708 18.63 51.88 -15.14
C ASN A 708 19.14 53.31 -14.94
N ALA A 709 20.00 53.54 -13.94
CA ALA A 709 20.54 54.86 -13.61
C ALA A 709 21.55 55.41 -14.63
N SER A 710 22.12 54.56 -15.50
CA SER A 710 23.11 55.00 -16.49
C SER A 710 22.48 55.91 -17.55
N ASP A 711 23.05 57.09 -17.75
CA ASP A 711 22.69 58.04 -18.82
C ASP A 711 23.36 57.69 -20.17
N LYS A 712 24.35 56.79 -20.16
CA LYS A 712 25.13 56.41 -21.34
C LYS A 712 24.56 55.20 -22.09
N LEU A 713 23.88 54.30 -21.40
CA LEU A 713 23.28 53.12 -22.02
C LEU A 713 22.05 53.52 -22.84
N THR A 714 21.95 52.98 -24.06
CA THR A 714 20.75 53.15 -24.88
C THR A 714 19.57 52.35 -24.29
N ALA A 715 18.37 52.66 -24.76
CA ALA A 715 17.17 51.90 -24.44
C ALA A 715 17.37 50.38 -24.68
N ALA A 716 17.89 50.02 -25.86
CA ALA A 716 18.12 48.64 -26.23
C ALA A 716 19.18 47.96 -25.34
N ASP A 717 20.24 48.69 -24.96
CA ASP A 717 21.26 48.16 -24.05
C ASP A 717 20.64 47.82 -22.68
N LYS A 718 19.83 48.74 -22.12
CA LYS A 718 19.18 48.52 -20.80
C LYS A 718 18.27 47.29 -20.80
N LEU A 719 17.43 47.13 -21.83
CA LEU A 719 16.53 45.97 -21.96
C LEU A 719 17.30 44.64 -21.98
N SER A 720 18.31 44.56 -22.83
CA SER A 720 19.11 43.34 -23.01
C SER A 720 19.86 42.97 -21.73
N LEU A 721 20.43 43.96 -21.05
CA LEU A 721 21.21 43.74 -19.83
C LEU A 721 20.35 43.35 -18.63
N ILE A 722 19.15 43.93 -18.47
CA ILE A 722 18.24 43.53 -17.38
C ILE A 722 17.69 42.13 -17.62
N ALA A 723 17.34 41.76 -18.86
CA ALA A 723 16.95 40.39 -19.20
C ALA A 723 18.05 39.38 -18.83
N GLN A 724 19.30 39.65 -19.22
CA GLN A 724 20.45 38.83 -18.81
C GLN A 724 20.66 38.80 -17.28
N THR A 725 20.33 39.89 -16.57
CA THR A 725 20.43 39.94 -15.10
C THR A 725 19.40 39.03 -14.44
N ILE A 726 18.19 38.96 -14.99
CA ILE A 726 17.12 38.06 -14.52
C ILE A 726 17.54 36.60 -14.70
N GLU A 727 18.17 36.27 -15.83
CA GLU A 727 18.65 34.93 -16.15
C GLU A 727 19.81 34.42 -15.28
N CYS A 728 20.49 35.30 -14.55
CA CYS A 728 21.59 34.90 -13.66
C CYS A 728 21.09 33.97 -12.53
N GLN A 729 21.76 32.83 -12.34
CA GLN A 729 21.44 31.82 -11.33
C GLN A 729 22.39 31.88 -10.13
N SER A 730 23.44 32.70 -10.19
CA SER A 730 24.41 32.84 -9.09
C SER A 730 24.98 34.25 -8.99
N ILE A 731 25.49 34.60 -7.80
CA ILE A 731 26.13 35.90 -7.55
C ILE A 731 27.31 36.12 -8.51
N ALA A 732 28.09 35.08 -8.78
CA ALA A 732 29.23 35.14 -9.69
C ALA A 732 28.82 35.47 -11.14
N GLU A 733 27.67 34.99 -11.60
CA GLU A 733 27.13 35.35 -12.93
C GLU A 733 26.68 36.81 -12.96
N VAL A 734 26.05 37.30 -11.89
CA VAL A 734 25.68 38.72 -11.76
C VAL A 734 26.92 39.61 -11.77
N ASP A 735 27.97 39.23 -11.04
CA ASP A 735 29.25 39.96 -10.99
C ASP A 735 29.94 39.99 -12.37
N ALA A 736 29.92 38.86 -13.10
CA ALA A 736 30.46 38.78 -14.45
C ALA A 736 29.70 39.67 -15.44
N LEU A 737 28.36 39.71 -15.33
CA LEU A 737 27.51 40.57 -16.14
C LEU A 737 27.72 42.05 -15.82
N GLU A 738 27.86 42.42 -14.55
CA GLU A 738 28.18 43.80 -14.16
C GLU A 738 29.48 44.28 -14.81
N GLY A 739 30.51 43.45 -14.86
CA GLY A 739 31.75 43.78 -15.56
C GLY A 739 31.55 44.06 -17.06
N LYS A 740 30.58 43.40 -17.72
CA LYS A 740 30.21 43.68 -19.11
C LYS A 740 29.42 44.99 -19.22
N VAL A 741 28.51 45.27 -18.27
CA VAL A 741 27.76 46.53 -18.18
C VAL A 741 28.71 47.72 -18.07
N ASP A 742 29.71 47.63 -17.19
CA ASP A 742 30.69 48.70 -16.96
C ASP A 742 31.50 49.02 -18.20
N GLN A 743 31.94 47.98 -18.92
CA GLN A 743 32.67 48.15 -20.17
C GLN A 743 31.80 48.81 -21.24
N LEU A 744 30.52 48.44 -21.34
CA LEU A 744 29.62 49.04 -22.33
C LEU A 744 29.31 50.51 -22.02
N ILE A 745 29.15 50.89 -20.75
CA ILE A 745 29.00 52.29 -20.32
C ILE A 745 30.22 53.11 -20.74
N LEU A 746 31.42 52.56 -20.53
CA LEU A 746 32.68 53.16 -20.94
C LEU A 746 32.77 53.36 -22.46
N ASP A 747 32.39 52.34 -23.23
CA ASP A 747 32.36 52.41 -24.70
C ASP A 747 31.41 53.51 -25.19
N ARG A 748 30.19 53.55 -24.65
CA ARG A 748 29.18 54.58 -24.99
C ARG A 748 29.63 55.99 -24.61
N THR A 749 30.38 56.13 -23.51
CA THR A 749 30.97 57.42 -23.11
C THR A 749 31.97 57.90 -24.16
N VAL A 750 32.86 57.02 -24.65
CA VAL A 750 33.85 57.35 -25.68
C VAL A 750 33.19 57.66 -27.03
N GLU A 751 32.14 56.92 -27.41
CA GLU A 751 31.38 57.19 -28.63
C GLU A 751 30.70 58.57 -28.59
N ALA A 752 30.12 58.95 -27.45
CA ALA A 752 29.40 60.22 -27.26
C ALA A 752 30.32 61.44 -27.05
N ALA A 753 31.61 61.24 -26.78
CA ALA A 753 32.57 62.31 -26.50
C ALA A 753 32.75 63.25 -27.71
N GLU A 754 32.48 64.55 -27.57
CA GLU A 754 32.51 65.52 -28.67
C GLU A 754 33.10 66.88 -28.26
N GLY A 755 33.43 67.71 -29.26
CA GLY A 755 33.95 69.07 -29.03
C GLY A 755 35.28 69.11 -28.26
N ALA A 756 35.46 70.14 -27.44
CA ALA A 756 36.70 70.39 -26.70
C ALA A 756 36.95 69.40 -25.53
N SER A 757 35.92 68.68 -25.06
CA SER A 757 36.04 67.74 -23.94
C SER A 757 36.44 66.32 -24.38
N ALA A 758 36.32 65.97 -25.66
CA ALA A 758 36.55 64.61 -26.15
C ALA A 758 37.92 64.02 -25.76
N LYS A 759 38.99 64.83 -25.85
CA LYS A 759 40.34 64.41 -25.46
C LYS A 759 40.44 64.08 -23.96
N ALA A 760 39.77 64.85 -23.10
CA ALA A 760 39.77 64.61 -21.66
C ALA A 760 38.92 63.38 -21.29
N GLU A 761 37.74 63.23 -21.89
CA GLU A 761 36.83 62.10 -21.66
C GLU A 761 37.43 60.76 -22.10
N ILE A 762 38.06 60.71 -23.28
CA ILE A 762 38.70 59.49 -23.78
C ILE A 762 39.91 59.11 -22.89
N LYS A 763 40.70 60.08 -22.43
CA LYS A 763 41.79 59.82 -21.47
C LYS A 763 41.26 59.30 -20.13
N ALA A 764 40.15 59.86 -19.64
CA ALA A 764 39.49 59.38 -18.44
C ALA A 764 38.97 57.94 -18.61
N ALA A 765 38.37 57.62 -19.76
CA ALA A 765 37.91 56.28 -20.10
C ALA A 765 39.07 55.26 -20.12
N ILE A 766 40.23 55.61 -20.70
CA ILE A 766 41.45 54.78 -20.63
C ILE A 766 41.89 54.57 -19.17
N GLY A 767 41.76 55.58 -18.33
CA GLY A 767 42.08 55.50 -16.90
C GLY A 767 41.24 54.45 -16.15
N GLN A 768 40.01 54.20 -16.59
CA GLN A 768 39.07 53.24 -16.00
C GLN A 768 39.25 51.80 -16.51
N LEU A 769 40.14 51.55 -17.49
CA LEU A 769 40.46 50.19 -17.96
C LEU A 769 41.35 49.47 -16.93
N ASN A 770 40.74 48.88 -15.91
CA ASN A 770 41.40 48.40 -14.69
C ASN A 770 42.43 47.27 -14.88
N GLU A 771 42.33 46.51 -15.98
CA GLU A 771 43.30 45.45 -16.29
C GLU A 771 44.61 45.97 -16.88
N LEU A 772 44.67 47.24 -17.33
CA LEU A 772 45.91 47.87 -17.79
C LEU A 772 46.77 48.32 -16.60
N SER A 773 48.09 48.15 -16.71
CA SER A 773 49.04 48.71 -15.73
C SER A 773 49.01 50.24 -15.73
N PRO A 774 49.43 50.90 -14.62
CA PRO A 774 49.55 52.35 -14.58
C PRO A 774 50.38 52.93 -15.74
N GLU A 775 51.48 52.26 -16.11
CA GLU A 775 52.36 52.66 -17.20
C GLU A 775 51.68 52.52 -18.57
N GLN A 776 50.94 51.44 -18.79
CA GLN A 776 50.16 51.24 -20.02
C GLN A 776 49.08 52.32 -20.16
N LYS A 777 48.36 52.64 -19.08
CA LYS A 777 47.36 53.72 -19.08
C LYS A 777 47.97 55.06 -19.46
N ILE A 778 49.10 55.43 -18.84
CA ILE A 778 49.84 56.67 -19.16
C ILE A 778 50.29 56.69 -20.62
N ALA A 779 50.80 55.57 -21.14
CA ALA A 779 51.26 55.48 -22.53
C ALA A 779 50.11 55.68 -23.54
N TYR A 780 48.96 55.04 -23.33
CA TYR A 780 47.78 55.23 -24.19
C TYR A 780 47.19 56.64 -24.05
N GLN A 781 47.16 57.22 -22.86
CA GLN A 781 46.74 58.61 -22.65
C GLN A 781 47.64 59.61 -23.39
N ALA A 782 48.96 59.38 -23.42
CA ALA A 782 49.90 60.21 -24.18
C ALA A 782 49.73 60.04 -25.71
N LYS A 783 49.32 58.85 -26.18
CA LYS A 783 48.92 58.65 -27.60
C LYS A 783 47.67 59.48 -27.94
N VAL A 784 46.69 59.54 -27.04
CA VAL A 784 45.50 60.40 -27.21
C VAL A 784 45.89 61.88 -27.25
N ASP A 785 46.85 62.34 -26.44
CA ASP A 785 47.32 63.74 -26.47
C ASP A 785 47.91 64.14 -27.82
N LYS A 786 48.52 63.21 -28.55
CA LYS A 786 49.12 63.41 -29.88
C LYS A 786 48.12 63.31 -31.04
N ALA A 787 46.91 62.83 -30.80
CA ALA A 787 45.88 62.72 -31.82
C ALA A 787 45.11 64.05 -31.98
N ASP A 788 44.78 64.41 -33.23
CA ASP A 788 44.08 65.65 -33.57
C ASP A 788 42.60 65.41 -33.90
N LYS A 789 42.24 64.21 -34.38
CA LYS A 789 40.86 63.84 -34.74
C LYS A 789 40.27 62.88 -33.71
N LYS A 790 38.96 63.03 -33.45
CA LYS A 790 38.18 62.11 -32.58
C LYS A 790 38.36 60.64 -33.00
N ALA A 791 38.28 60.35 -34.30
CA ALA A 791 38.43 58.98 -34.81
C ALA A 791 39.77 58.35 -34.41
N ASP A 792 40.87 59.11 -34.44
CA ASP A 792 42.20 58.64 -34.06
C ASP A 792 42.31 58.43 -32.55
N MET A 793 41.69 59.31 -31.74
CA MET A 793 41.61 59.15 -30.28
C MET A 793 40.80 57.90 -29.89
N VAL A 794 39.66 57.68 -30.55
CA VAL A 794 38.81 56.50 -30.36
C VAL A 794 39.57 55.23 -30.78
N ALA A 795 40.36 55.28 -31.86
CA ALA A 795 41.21 54.16 -32.25
C ALA A 795 42.25 53.81 -31.16
N VAL A 796 42.86 54.82 -30.52
CA VAL A 796 43.77 54.61 -29.38
C VAL A 796 43.04 54.01 -28.17
N TYR A 797 41.83 54.47 -27.87
CA TYR A 797 41.00 53.86 -26.81
C TYR A 797 40.68 52.40 -27.13
N ASN A 798 40.29 52.10 -28.37
CA ASN A 798 39.99 50.74 -28.81
C ASN A 798 41.23 49.83 -28.74
N GLU A 799 42.44 50.36 -29.03
CA GLU A 799 43.70 49.66 -28.84
C GLU A 799 43.95 49.35 -27.35
N ALA A 800 43.75 50.34 -26.47
CA ALA A 800 43.89 50.17 -25.03
C ALA A 800 42.88 49.16 -24.46
N LYS A 801 41.62 49.23 -24.93
CA LYS A 801 40.54 48.31 -24.59
C LYS A 801 40.83 46.89 -25.07
N ALA A 802 41.34 46.72 -26.28
CA ALA A 802 41.71 45.41 -26.81
C ALA A 802 42.78 44.75 -25.92
N GLU A 803 43.79 45.51 -25.49
CA GLU A 803 44.81 45.00 -24.57
C GLU A 803 44.25 44.71 -23.17
N HIS A 804 43.37 45.57 -22.65
CA HIS A 804 42.64 45.34 -21.40
C HIS A 804 41.85 44.01 -21.43
N ASN A 805 41.09 43.78 -22.48
CA ASN A 805 40.29 42.56 -22.65
C ASN A 805 41.18 41.33 -22.84
N ARG A 806 42.30 41.47 -23.55
CA ARG A 806 43.29 40.39 -23.71
C ARG A 806 43.88 39.96 -22.36
N ILE A 807 44.24 40.92 -21.50
CA ILE A 807 44.77 40.65 -20.15
C ILE A 807 43.73 39.94 -19.27
N PHE A 808 42.48 40.39 -19.30
CA PHE A 808 41.37 39.75 -18.58
C PHE A 808 41.15 38.31 -19.04
N ASP A 809 40.99 38.13 -20.35
CA ASP A 809 40.74 36.83 -20.96
C ASP A 809 41.86 35.85 -20.67
N GLN A 810 43.12 36.31 -20.63
CA GLN A 810 44.25 35.45 -20.29
C GLN A 810 44.13 34.83 -18.89
N LYS A 811 43.57 35.57 -17.91
CA LYS A 811 43.33 35.03 -16.56
C LYS A 811 42.29 33.90 -16.59
N ILE A 812 41.23 34.08 -17.37
CA ILE A 812 40.14 33.10 -17.52
C ILE A 812 40.59 31.88 -18.35
N ILE A 813 41.34 32.09 -19.43
CA ILE A 813 41.93 31.03 -20.27
C ILE A 813 42.73 30.03 -19.45
N ASN A 814 43.54 30.52 -18.50
CA ASN A 814 44.32 29.66 -17.61
C ASN A 814 43.42 28.75 -16.77
N ASN A 815 42.24 29.23 -16.36
CA ASN A 815 41.24 28.44 -15.67
C ASN A 815 40.53 27.45 -16.61
N ILE A 816 40.06 27.91 -17.77
CA ILE A 816 39.43 27.05 -18.79
C ILE A 816 40.33 25.87 -19.14
N THR A 817 41.62 26.11 -19.33
CA THR A 817 42.60 25.07 -19.66
C THR A 817 42.69 23.99 -18.57
N LYS A 818 42.65 24.39 -17.29
CA LYS A 818 42.62 23.46 -16.16
C LYS A 818 41.32 22.65 -16.12
N LEU A 819 40.18 23.31 -16.33
CA LEU A 819 38.85 22.69 -16.32
C LEU A 819 38.67 21.68 -17.47
N LEU A 820 39.19 22.00 -18.65
CA LEU A 820 39.19 21.07 -19.79
C LEU A 820 40.06 19.83 -19.51
N ALA A 821 41.20 20.00 -18.84
CA ALA A 821 42.08 18.90 -18.48
C ALA A 821 41.50 18.00 -17.37
N SER A 822 40.72 18.57 -16.44
CA SER A 822 40.02 17.81 -15.39
C SER A 822 38.69 17.19 -15.83
N GLY A 823 38.24 17.43 -17.07
CA GLY A 823 36.94 16.97 -17.57
C GLY A 823 35.75 17.76 -17.02
N SER A 824 35.97 18.94 -16.43
CA SER A 824 34.95 19.81 -15.85
C SER A 824 34.30 20.70 -16.93
N TYR A 825 33.63 20.08 -17.90
CA TYR A 825 33.14 20.73 -19.13
C TYR A 825 32.12 21.85 -18.91
N VAL A 826 31.21 21.71 -17.93
CA VAL A 826 30.20 22.72 -17.62
C VAL A 826 30.84 23.99 -17.05
N GLU A 827 31.77 23.83 -16.12
CA GLU A 827 32.52 24.95 -15.55
C GLU A 827 33.45 25.58 -16.59
N ALA A 828 34.02 24.78 -17.50
CA ALA A 828 34.76 25.30 -18.65
C ALA A 828 33.85 26.14 -19.57
N GLN A 829 32.62 25.70 -19.86
CA GLN A 829 31.65 26.46 -20.65
C GLN A 829 31.26 27.79 -19.99
N LYS A 830 31.00 27.79 -18.68
CA LYS A 830 30.74 29.03 -17.90
C LYS A 830 31.92 29.99 -17.98
N ALA A 831 33.13 29.49 -17.78
CA ALA A 831 34.35 30.28 -17.90
C ALA A 831 34.56 30.81 -19.33
N ILE A 832 34.27 30.01 -20.37
CA ILE A 832 34.30 30.44 -21.78
C ILE A 832 33.31 31.59 -22.03
N ASN A 833 32.09 31.50 -21.50
CA ASN A 833 31.06 32.54 -21.64
C ASN A 833 31.47 33.88 -20.98
N ASN A 834 32.40 33.83 -20.03
CA ASN A 834 32.96 35.00 -19.35
C ASN A 834 34.14 35.65 -20.10
N LEU A 835 34.66 35.03 -21.18
CA LEU A 835 35.66 35.67 -22.05
C LEU A 835 35.05 36.90 -22.74
N ARG A 836 35.76 38.04 -22.65
CA ARG A 836 35.39 39.35 -23.19
C ARG A 836 35.65 39.44 -24.70
N THR A 837 36.58 38.66 -25.25
CA THR A 837 36.94 38.68 -26.67
C THR A 837 36.25 37.53 -27.43
N ASP A 838 35.49 37.86 -28.46
CA ASP A 838 34.71 36.87 -29.23
C ASP A 838 35.58 35.86 -30.00
N SER A 839 36.73 36.28 -30.53
CA SER A 839 37.68 35.38 -31.20
C SER A 839 38.22 34.34 -30.24
N THR A 840 38.65 34.77 -29.05
CA THR A 840 39.09 33.90 -27.96
C THR A 840 37.97 32.98 -27.49
N ARG A 841 36.75 33.49 -27.31
CA ARG A 841 35.60 32.67 -26.92
C ARG A 841 35.34 31.55 -27.92
N LYS A 842 35.31 31.86 -29.22
CA LYS A 842 35.14 30.86 -30.30
C LYS A 842 36.26 29.84 -30.32
N GLU A 843 37.51 30.26 -30.14
CA GLU A 843 38.66 29.35 -30.07
C GLU A 843 38.51 28.35 -28.91
N TYR A 844 38.20 28.83 -27.71
CA TYR A 844 38.07 27.97 -26.54
C TYR A 844 36.78 27.15 -26.53
N GLN A 845 35.71 27.63 -27.18
CA GLN A 845 34.52 26.82 -27.46
C GLN A 845 34.88 25.61 -28.33
N ALA A 846 35.62 25.82 -29.43
CA ALA A 846 36.07 24.71 -30.27
C ALA A 846 36.97 23.73 -29.51
N LYS A 847 37.81 24.22 -28.57
CA LYS A 847 38.61 23.36 -27.69
C LYS A 847 37.75 22.55 -26.72
N LEU A 848 36.69 23.14 -26.17
CA LEU A 848 35.73 22.44 -25.32
C LEU A 848 34.99 21.35 -26.10
N ASP A 849 34.44 21.68 -27.26
CA ASP A 849 33.70 20.76 -28.11
C ASP A 849 34.58 19.56 -28.51
N ASN A 850 35.84 19.82 -28.91
CA ASN A 850 36.83 18.78 -29.21
C ASN A 850 37.16 17.91 -28.00
N SER A 851 37.26 18.49 -26.80
CA SER A 851 37.54 17.74 -25.56
C SER A 851 36.37 16.84 -25.15
N ILE A 852 35.14 17.32 -25.29
CA ILE A 852 33.92 16.54 -25.07
C ILE A 852 33.86 15.37 -26.06
N ALA A 853 34.06 15.64 -27.36
CA ALA A 853 34.06 14.61 -28.40
C ALA A 853 35.12 13.53 -28.15
N LEU A 854 36.34 13.93 -27.74
CA LEU A 854 37.41 13.01 -27.37
C LEU A 854 37.04 12.13 -26.17
N ALA A 855 36.45 12.71 -25.12
CA ALA A 855 36.05 11.94 -23.95
C ALA A 855 34.94 10.93 -24.27
N ALA A 856 33.95 11.32 -25.07
CA ALA A 856 32.91 10.43 -25.56
C ALA A 856 33.49 9.28 -26.40
N ALA A 857 34.39 9.58 -27.34
CA ALA A 857 35.06 8.57 -28.15
C ALA A 857 35.86 7.58 -27.29
N LYS A 858 36.60 8.05 -26.27
CA LYS A 858 37.34 7.20 -25.33
C LYS A 858 36.42 6.30 -24.49
N ALA A 859 35.30 6.83 -24.02
CA ALA A 859 34.33 6.04 -23.26
C ALA A 859 33.71 4.93 -24.13
N GLU A 860 33.37 5.25 -25.37
CA GLU A 860 32.83 4.29 -26.32
C GLU A 860 33.88 3.24 -26.73
N ALA A 861 35.13 3.66 -26.96
CA ALA A 861 36.26 2.77 -27.16
C ALA A 861 36.44 1.78 -26.00
N ASN A 862 36.32 2.25 -24.75
CA ASN A 862 36.42 1.37 -23.59
C ASN A 862 35.30 0.32 -23.54
N LYS A 863 34.06 0.68 -23.94
CA LYS A 863 32.96 -0.29 -24.06
C LYS A 863 33.22 -1.30 -25.17
N GLN A 864 33.70 -0.84 -26.32
CA GLN A 864 34.05 -1.73 -27.44
C GLN A 864 35.15 -2.72 -27.01
N ILE A 865 36.17 -2.25 -26.29
CA ILE A 865 37.24 -3.09 -25.71
C ILE A 865 36.67 -4.11 -24.72
N ASP A 866 35.73 -3.70 -23.86
CA ASP A 866 35.09 -4.62 -22.91
C ASP A 866 34.30 -5.73 -23.62
N ALA A 867 33.66 -5.40 -24.75
CA ALA A 867 32.88 -6.33 -25.56
C ALA A 867 33.73 -7.31 -26.38
N LEU A 868 35.04 -7.10 -26.53
CA LEU A 868 35.91 -8.03 -27.26
C LEU A 868 36.03 -9.36 -26.51
N GLU A 869 35.60 -10.47 -27.11
CA GLU A 869 35.45 -11.75 -26.41
C GLU A 869 36.77 -12.51 -26.23
N ASN A 870 37.77 -12.21 -27.05
CA ASN A 870 39.02 -12.98 -27.18
C ASN A 870 40.25 -12.27 -26.62
N LEU A 871 40.12 -11.02 -26.13
CA LEU A 871 41.18 -10.34 -25.38
C LEU A 871 41.11 -10.71 -23.89
N SER A 872 42.26 -11.01 -23.29
CA SER A 872 42.37 -11.22 -21.85
C SER A 872 42.08 -9.94 -21.06
N VAL A 873 41.76 -10.08 -19.77
CA VAL A 873 41.53 -8.94 -18.86
C VAL A 873 42.74 -8.00 -18.82
N GLU A 874 43.95 -8.54 -18.87
CA GLU A 874 45.21 -7.77 -18.87
C GLU A 874 45.43 -7.01 -20.18
N GLU A 875 45.08 -7.60 -21.32
CA GLU A 875 45.17 -6.96 -22.63
C GLU A 875 44.11 -5.87 -22.78
N LYS A 876 42.88 -6.10 -22.29
CA LYS A 876 41.84 -5.06 -22.21
C LYS A 876 42.28 -3.90 -21.34
N ALA A 877 42.91 -4.17 -20.18
CA ALA A 877 43.42 -3.11 -19.31
C ALA A 877 44.51 -2.27 -20.00
N LYS A 878 45.47 -2.91 -20.69
CA LYS A 878 46.51 -2.21 -21.47
C LYS A 878 45.93 -1.41 -22.63
N ALA A 879 44.92 -1.95 -23.32
CA ALA A 879 44.22 -1.26 -24.40
C ALA A 879 43.50 -0.01 -23.87
N LYS A 880 42.75 -0.12 -22.77
CA LYS A 880 42.11 1.02 -22.10
C LYS A 880 43.12 2.05 -21.61
N GLU A 881 44.26 1.62 -21.07
CA GLU A 881 45.36 2.52 -20.69
C GLU A 881 45.89 3.28 -21.91
N LYS A 882 46.07 2.61 -23.05
CA LYS A 882 46.49 3.24 -24.30
C LYS A 882 45.44 4.23 -24.81
N ILE A 883 44.15 3.86 -24.84
CA ILE A 883 43.03 4.75 -25.19
C ILE A 883 43.02 6.01 -24.30
N SER A 884 43.28 5.85 -23.00
CA SER A 884 43.29 6.98 -22.06
C SER A 884 44.34 8.05 -22.41
N LYS A 885 45.48 7.64 -23.01
CA LYS A 885 46.61 8.51 -23.39
C LYS A 885 46.44 9.21 -24.74
N LEU A 886 45.46 8.81 -25.56
CA LEU A 886 45.25 9.40 -26.87
C LEU A 886 44.66 10.80 -26.77
N THR A 887 45.04 11.71 -27.67
CA THR A 887 44.67 13.13 -27.60
C THR A 887 43.71 13.56 -28.72
N THR A 888 43.36 12.65 -29.64
CA THR A 888 42.43 12.91 -30.75
C THR A 888 41.45 11.75 -30.95
N THR A 889 40.26 12.05 -31.43
CA THR A 889 39.21 11.07 -31.73
C THR A 889 39.66 10.10 -32.82
N GLU A 890 40.30 10.60 -33.89
CA GLU A 890 40.85 9.76 -34.97
C GLU A 890 41.84 8.71 -34.47
N ALA A 891 42.68 9.07 -33.48
CA ALA A 891 43.62 8.12 -32.90
C ALA A 891 42.90 7.04 -32.09
N VAL A 892 41.84 7.41 -31.37
CA VAL A 892 40.99 6.48 -30.60
C VAL A 892 40.31 5.50 -31.56
N ASP A 893 39.67 5.99 -32.62
CA ASP A 893 38.97 5.16 -33.60
C ASP A 893 39.91 4.18 -34.31
N LYS A 894 41.11 4.64 -34.68
CA LYS A 894 42.13 3.79 -35.30
C LYS A 894 42.59 2.67 -34.39
N GLU A 895 42.76 2.94 -33.10
CA GLU A 895 43.18 1.93 -32.13
C GLU A 895 42.08 0.89 -31.89
N VAL A 896 40.83 1.34 -31.74
CA VAL A 896 39.67 0.45 -31.57
C VAL A 896 39.48 -0.45 -32.80
N ALA A 897 39.57 0.12 -34.01
CA ALA A 897 39.47 -0.66 -35.24
C ALA A 897 40.55 -1.74 -35.34
N ALA A 898 41.78 -1.45 -34.89
CA ALA A 898 42.85 -2.43 -34.83
C ALA A 898 42.58 -3.57 -33.81
N LEU A 899 42.02 -3.23 -32.65
CA LEU A 899 41.66 -4.20 -31.61
C LEU A 899 40.49 -5.10 -32.02
N VAL A 900 39.44 -4.52 -32.63
CA VAL A 900 38.30 -5.27 -33.17
C VAL A 900 38.75 -6.23 -34.27
N LYS A 901 39.64 -5.79 -35.16
CA LYS A 901 40.22 -6.65 -36.20
C LYS A 901 40.99 -7.83 -35.59
N ALA A 902 41.80 -7.59 -34.56
CA ALA A 902 42.53 -8.64 -33.88
C ALA A 902 41.61 -9.65 -33.18
N ASP A 903 40.55 -9.17 -32.51
CA ASP A 903 39.54 -10.01 -31.85
C ASP A 903 38.77 -10.89 -32.83
N ASN A 904 38.29 -10.32 -33.95
CA ASN A 904 37.61 -11.07 -35.00
C ASN A 904 38.52 -12.15 -35.59
N LEU A 905 39.78 -11.84 -35.87
CA LEU A 905 40.75 -12.81 -36.38
C LEU A 905 41.05 -13.94 -35.39
N ALA A 906 41.05 -13.64 -34.08
CA ALA A 906 41.22 -14.66 -33.05
C ALA A 906 39.99 -15.59 -32.96
N HIS A 907 38.78 -15.03 -33.01
CA HIS A 907 37.54 -15.80 -33.03
C HIS A 907 37.42 -16.71 -34.27
N ASP A 908 37.73 -16.16 -35.44
CA ASP A 908 37.49 -16.82 -36.73
C ASP A 908 38.59 -17.82 -37.11
N LYS A 909 39.64 -17.99 -36.30
CA LYS A 909 40.83 -18.77 -36.65
C LYS A 909 40.50 -20.17 -37.18
N ASP A 910 39.66 -20.92 -36.45
CA ASP A 910 39.29 -22.28 -36.83
C ASP A 910 38.37 -22.29 -38.05
N LEU A 911 37.51 -21.29 -38.21
CA LEU A 911 36.64 -21.13 -39.38
C LEU A 911 37.46 -20.83 -40.64
N ILE A 912 38.51 -20.01 -40.52
CA ILE A 912 39.44 -19.69 -41.61
C ILE A 912 40.21 -20.95 -42.04
N GLU A 913 40.74 -21.72 -41.10
CA GLU A 913 41.44 -22.98 -41.39
C GLU A 913 40.48 -24.01 -42.02
N MET A 914 39.26 -24.15 -41.47
CA MET A 914 38.25 -25.06 -41.98
C MET A 914 37.78 -24.69 -43.39
N ALA A 915 37.50 -23.41 -43.65
CA ALA A 915 37.15 -22.93 -44.99
C ALA A 915 38.27 -23.22 -46.00
N THR A 916 39.52 -22.98 -45.61
CA THR A 916 40.69 -23.25 -46.45
C THR A 916 40.81 -24.74 -46.79
N LEU A 917 40.59 -25.62 -45.80
CA LEU A 917 40.60 -27.06 -46.00
C LEU A 917 39.44 -27.53 -46.88
N GLN A 918 38.22 -27.04 -46.65
CA GLN A 918 37.03 -27.37 -47.44
C GLN A 918 37.19 -26.99 -48.92
N ILE A 919 37.73 -25.80 -49.20
CA ILE A 919 38.12 -25.38 -50.57
C ILE A 919 39.10 -26.40 -51.17
N LYS A 920 40.12 -26.81 -50.41
CA LYS A 920 41.17 -27.73 -50.89
C LYS A 920 40.66 -29.14 -51.18
N VAL A 921 39.73 -29.66 -50.36
CA VAL A 921 39.10 -30.98 -50.59
C VAL A 921 37.92 -30.94 -51.56
N LYS A 922 37.66 -29.77 -52.17
CA LYS A 922 36.58 -29.50 -53.13
C LYS A 922 35.16 -29.66 -52.56
N ASP A 923 35.00 -29.49 -51.25
CA ASP A 923 33.69 -29.39 -50.60
C ASP A 923 33.24 -27.92 -50.61
N PHE A 924 32.83 -27.46 -51.79
CA PHE A 924 32.61 -26.05 -52.05
C PHE A 924 31.36 -25.47 -51.37
N GLU A 925 30.33 -26.29 -51.17
CA GLU A 925 29.12 -25.87 -50.46
C GLU A 925 29.41 -25.66 -48.97
N ALA A 926 30.15 -26.59 -48.34
CA ALA A 926 30.57 -26.43 -46.96
C ALA A 926 31.52 -25.23 -46.81
N ALA A 927 32.46 -25.04 -47.74
CA ALA A 927 33.35 -23.89 -47.76
C ALA A 927 32.59 -22.56 -47.79
N ALA A 928 31.60 -22.41 -48.69
CA ALA A 928 30.79 -21.20 -48.79
C ALA A 928 30.08 -20.88 -47.45
N LYS A 929 29.46 -21.90 -46.85
CA LYS A 929 28.76 -21.77 -45.56
C LYS A 929 29.71 -21.42 -44.41
N THR A 930 30.94 -21.93 -44.42
CA THR A 930 31.95 -21.61 -43.42
C THR A 930 32.47 -20.18 -43.58
N ILE A 931 32.75 -19.74 -44.82
CA ILE A 931 33.22 -18.39 -45.12
C ILE A 931 32.18 -17.34 -44.71
N GLU A 932 30.89 -17.64 -44.87
CA GLU A 932 29.82 -16.73 -44.47
C GLU A 932 29.87 -16.37 -42.98
N LYS A 933 30.34 -17.28 -42.13
CA LYS A 933 30.41 -17.13 -40.67
C LYS A 933 31.61 -16.33 -40.17
N ILE A 934 32.58 -16.02 -41.04
CA ILE A 934 33.77 -15.24 -40.69
C ILE A 934 33.35 -13.77 -40.47
N ARG A 935 33.70 -13.23 -39.30
CA ARG A 935 33.41 -11.86 -38.86
C ARG A 935 34.35 -10.84 -39.50
N ASP A 936 35.62 -11.17 -39.71
CA ASP A 936 36.58 -10.26 -40.36
C ASP A 936 36.30 -10.10 -41.88
N PRO A 937 35.92 -8.89 -42.35
CA PRO A 937 35.46 -8.69 -43.71
C PRO A 937 36.56 -8.86 -44.76
N GLU A 938 37.80 -8.48 -44.43
CA GLU A 938 38.95 -8.64 -45.35
C GLU A 938 39.28 -10.12 -45.58
N THR A 939 39.30 -10.91 -44.51
CA THR A 939 39.60 -12.34 -44.58
C THR A 939 38.48 -13.12 -45.27
N LYS A 940 37.23 -12.79 -44.97
CA LYS A 940 36.05 -13.33 -45.67
C LYS A 940 36.13 -13.11 -47.18
N ALA A 941 36.41 -11.88 -47.62
CA ALA A 941 36.54 -11.56 -49.04
C ALA A 941 37.68 -12.34 -49.72
N LYS A 942 38.80 -12.53 -49.01
CA LYS A 942 39.94 -13.30 -49.53
C LYS A 942 39.61 -14.78 -49.73
N LEU A 943 38.96 -15.42 -48.75
CA LEU A 943 38.57 -16.84 -48.85
C LEU A 943 37.48 -17.07 -49.90
N GLN A 944 36.53 -16.14 -50.02
CA GLN A 944 35.48 -16.20 -51.05
C GLN A 944 36.10 -16.25 -52.46
N LYS A 945 37.10 -15.42 -52.72
CA LYS A 945 37.83 -15.44 -53.99
C LYS A 945 38.57 -16.77 -54.22
N GLN A 946 39.17 -17.34 -53.18
CA GLN A 946 39.84 -18.65 -53.29
C GLN A 946 38.86 -19.80 -53.60
N LEU A 947 37.65 -19.74 -53.06
CA LEU A 947 36.57 -20.69 -53.36
C LEU A 947 36.14 -20.59 -54.83
N GLU A 948 35.89 -19.38 -55.33
CA GLU A 948 35.47 -19.13 -56.72
C GLU A 948 36.50 -19.64 -57.75
N ASP A 949 37.79 -19.48 -57.45
CA ASP A 949 38.85 -19.96 -58.32
C ASP A 949 38.96 -21.50 -58.34
N ALA A 950 38.61 -22.18 -57.24
CA ALA A 950 38.68 -23.63 -57.14
C ALA A 950 37.53 -24.39 -57.86
N GLN A 951 36.41 -23.72 -58.17
CA GLN A 951 35.18 -24.32 -58.73
C GLN A 951 35.17 -24.54 -60.27
N LYS A 952 36.25 -24.27 -61.01
CA LYS A 952 36.28 -24.33 -62.50
C LYS A 952 36.59 -25.75 -63.05
N VAL A 953 35.86 -26.24 -64.06
CA VAL A 953 36.06 -27.56 -64.76
C VAL A 953 36.06 -27.42 -66.29
N ALA A 954 36.87 -28.22 -67.02
CA ALA A 954 37.01 -28.20 -68.50
C ALA A 954 36.04 -29.16 -69.24
N PRO A 955 35.47 -28.79 -70.41
CA PRO A 955 34.57 -29.66 -71.20
C PRO A 955 35.31 -30.74 -72.02
N THR A 956 34.57 -31.76 -72.50
CA THR A 956 35.12 -32.82 -73.38
C THR A 956 34.52 -32.80 -74.79
N ILE A 957 35.21 -33.39 -75.77
CA ILE A 957 34.71 -33.56 -77.16
C ILE A 957 34.42 -35.04 -77.41
N LYS A 958 33.25 -35.33 -77.97
CA LYS A 958 32.88 -36.64 -78.52
C LYS A 958 32.66 -36.54 -80.02
N ALA A 959 33.16 -37.49 -80.79
CA ALA A 959 33.04 -37.44 -82.24
C ALA A 959 32.87 -38.82 -82.87
N GLN A 960 32.22 -38.88 -84.03
CA GLN A 960 32.05 -40.10 -84.81
C GLN A 960 32.22 -39.80 -86.30
N GLY A 961 32.74 -40.79 -87.03
CA GLY A 961 33.02 -40.70 -88.46
C GLY A 961 32.19 -41.71 -89.25
N HIS A 962 31.69 -41.29 -90.40
CA HIS A 962 31.10 -42.18 -91.41
C HIS A 962 32.15 -42.54 -92.44
N VAL A 963 32.55 -43.80 -92.49
CA VAL A 963 33.60 -44.28 -93.39
C VAL A 963 32.98 -45.07 -94.54
N SER A 964 33.45 -44.81 -95.75
CA SER A 964 32.98 -45.46 -96.98
C SER A 964 32.99 -46.97 -96.85
N LYS A 965 31.92 -47.64 -97.29
CA LYS A 965 31.67 -49.09 -97.17
C LYS A 965 31.55 -49.65 -95.74
N ILE A 966 31.75 -48.85 -94.69
CA ILE A 966 31.58 -49.27 -93.29
C ILE A 966 30.31 -48.65 -92.69
N GLY A 967 30.06 -47.37 -92.98
CA GLY A 967 29.00 -46.59 -92.34
C GLY A 967 29.52 -45.79 -91.13
N TRP A 968 28.61 -45.36 -90.26
CA TRP A 968 28.95 -44.67 -89.01
C TRP A 968 29.70 -45.59 -88.05
N GLN A 969 30.86 -45.13 -87.58
CA GLN A 969 31.65 -45.82 -86.56
C GLN A 969 31.20 -45.41 -85.15
N LYS A 970 31.68 -46.16 -84.14
CA LYS A 970 31.46 -45.84 -82.72
C LYS A 970 31.90 -44.40 -82.41
N THR A 971 31.13 -43.70 -81.59
CA THR A 971 31.55 -42.41 -81.00
C THR A 971 32.78 -42.62 -80.13
N VAL A 972 33.77 -41.74 -80.33
CA VAL A 972 35.05 -41.73 -79.65
C VAL A 972 35.24 -40.42 -78.89
N ASP A 973 36.06 -40.45 -77.83
CA ASP A 973 36.39 -39.28 -77.03
C ASP A 973 37.53 -38.47 -77.66
N MET A 974 37.83 -37.29 -77.12
CA MET A 974 38.92 -36.45 -77.62
C MET A 974 40.26 -37.21 -77.60
N ASN A 975 41.15 -36.87 -78.54
CA ASN A 975 42.41 -37.54 -78.87
C ASN A 975 42.30 -38.91 -79.57
N GLU A 976 41.12 -39.54 -79.62
CA GLU A 976 40.92 -40.79 -80.35
C GLU A 976 40.71 -40.56 -81.87
N ILE A 977 40.91 -41.63 -82.66
CA ILE A 977 40.85 -41.58 -84.12
C ILE A 977 39.39 -41.66 -84.60
N ILE A 978 38.95 -40.64 -85.34
CA ILE A 978 37.63 -40.58 -85.98
C ILE A 978 37.82 -40.95 -87.46
N GLY A 979 37.47 -42.18 -87.84
CA GLY A 979 37.71 -42.73 -89.18
C GLY A 979 38.49 -44.03 -89.16
N THR A 980 39.22 -44.32 -90.24
CA THR A 980 40.14 -45.47 -90.30
C THR A 980 41.48 -45.07 -90.91
N THR A 981 42.57 -45.62 -90.39
CA THR A 981 43.90 -45.52 -91.02
C THR A 981 44.30 -46.88 -91.60
N GLY A 982 45.08 -46.90 -92.69
CA GLY A 982 45.63 -48.13 -93.28
C GLY A 982 44.64 -49.00 -94.09
N ARG A 983 43.33 -48.77 -93.99
CA ARG A 983 42.29 -49.53 -94.72
C ARG A 983 41.98 -49.00 -96.12
N LYS A 984 42.57 -47.86 -96.49
CA LYS A 984 42.36 -47.17 -97.77
C LYS A 984 40.89 -46.76 -98.04
N LEU A 985 40.11 -46.54 -96.98
CA LEU A 985 38.71 -46.10 -97.05
C LEU A 985 38.60 -44.61 -96.78
N ALA A 986 37.65 -43.95 -97.45
CA ALA A 986 37.42 -42.52 -97.28
C ALA A 986 36.53 -42.25 -96.06
N LEU A 987 36.86 -41.21 -95.31
CA LEU A 987 35.93 -40.56 -94.41
C LEU A 987 34.97 -39.71 -95.27
N GLU A 988 33.68 -39.95 -95.14
CA GLU A 988 32.64 -39.31 -95.96
C GLU A 988 31.84 -38.27 -95.17
N ALA A 989 31.65 -38.48 -93.86
CA ALA A 989 31.05 -37.51 -92.96
C ALA A 989 31.59 -37.62 -91.52
N VAL A 990 31.38 -36.56 -90.73
CA VAL A 990 31.67 -36.53 -89.29
C VAL A 990 30.54 -35.85 -88.52
N LYS A 991 30.39 -36.25 -87.25
CA LYS A 991 29.63 -35.53 -86.23
C LYS A 991 30.55 -35.34 -85.03
N ILE A 992 30.68 -34.10 -84.58
CA ILE A 992 31.53 -33.68 -83.47
C ILE A 992 30.65 -32.91 -82.49
N ASP A 993 30.64 -33.32 -81.24
CA ASP A 993 29.81 -32.77 -80.18
C ASP A 993 30.66 -32.44 -78.94
N LEU A 994 30.22 -31.43 -78.18
CA LEU A 994 30.79 -31.16 -76.86
C LEU A 994 29.97 -31.96 -75.85
N ALA A 995 30.61 -32.94 -75.22
CA ALA A 995 29.99 -33.67 -74.14
C ALA A 995 30.34 -32.99 -72.82
N ASP A 996 29.31 -32.64 -72.07
CA ASP A 996 29.45 -32.24 -70.68
C ASP A 996 30.06 -33.43 -69.92
N VAL A 997 31.21 -33.22 -69.27
CA VAL A 997 31.67 -34.12 -68.21
C VAL A 997 30.60 -34.08 -67.12
N GLU A 998 30.30 -35.21 -66.47
CA GLU A 998 29.43 -35.21 -65.27
C GLU A 998 29.92 -34.10 -64.32
N MET A 999 29.13 -33.01 -64.25
CA MET A 999 29.47 -31.85 -63.44
C MET A 999 29.00 -32.07 -62.01
N PRO A 1000 29.80 -31.70 -60.98
CA PRO A 1000 29.30 -31.58 -59.63
C PRO A 1000 28.15 -30.57 -59.58
N GLU A 1001 27.12 -30.84 -58.76
CA GLU A 1001 26.04 -29.88 -58.50
C GLU A 1001 26.64 -28.53 -58.04
N GLY A 1002 26.31 -27.45 -58.78
CA GLY A 1002 26.77 -26.09 -58.46
C GLY A 1002 27.97 -25.57 -59.27
N ALA A 1003 28.58 -26.34 -60.18
CA ALA A 1003 29.62 -25.82 -61.08
C ALA A 1003 29.02 -24.91 -62.18
N LYS A 1004 29.59 -23.71 -62.39
CA LYS A 1004 29.17 -22.79 -63.45
C LYS A 1004 29.58 -23.33 -64.83
N LYS A 1005 28.61 -23.65 -65.69
CA LYS A 1005 28.85 -24.09 -67.07
C LYS A 1005 29.45 -22.93 -67.88
N LEU A 1006 30.60 -23.17 -68.53
CA LEU A 1006 31.15 -22.23 -69.50
C LEU A 1006 30.26 -22.17 -70.74
N GLU A 1007 29.86 -20.97 -71.16
CA GLU A 1007 28.97 -20.81 -72.32
C GLU A 1007 29.74 -20.91 -73.66
N GLY A 1008 29.21 -21.62 -74.65
CA GLY A 1008 29.86 -21.80 -75.96
C GLY A 1008 29.57 -23.14 -76.64
N GLY A 1009 30.10 -23.33 -77.85
CA GLY A 1009 29.89 -24.54 -78.67
C GLY A 1009 31.07 -24.91 -79.57
N ILE A 1010 30.94 -25.99 -80.34
CA ILE A 1010 31.90 -26.41 -81.37
C ILE A 1010 31.23 -26.33 -82.77
N GLU A 1011 31.87 -25.62 -83.69
CA GLU A 1011 31.44 -25.49 -85.09
C GLU A 1011 32.47 -26.10 -86.03
N TYR A 1012 32.01 -26.80 -87.07
CA TYR A 1012 32.87 -27.45 -88.04
C TYR A 1012 32.23 -27.53 -89.42
N ARG A 1013 33.06 -27.68 -90.45
CA ARG A 1013 32.62 -27.92 -91.83
C ARG A 1013 33.58 -28.83 -92.56
N ALA A 1014 33.05 -29.56 -93.54
CA ALA A 1014 33.82 -30.46 -94.40
C ALA A 1014 34.00 -29.86 -95.80
N HIS A 1015 35.16 -30.11 -96.40
CA HIS A 1015 35.37 -29.98 -97.84
C HIS A 1015 35.17 -31.35 -98.47
N VAL A 1016 34.14 -31.51 -99.30
CA VAL A 1016 33.77 -32.78 -99.92
C VAL A 1016 34.07 -32.74 -101.40
N ARG A 1017 34.60 -33.84 -101.95
CA ARG A 1017 34.90 -33.98 -103.37
C ARG A 1017 33.68 -33.61 -104.23
N ASN A 1018 33.91 -32.84 -105.30
CA ASN A 1018 32.90 -32.32 -106.24
C ASN A 1018 31.83 -31.39 -105.64
N ILE A 1019 31.88 -31.07 -104.34
CA ILE A 1019 30.97 -30.13 -103.67
C ILE A 1019 31.74 -28.89 -103.20
N GLY A 1020 32.97 -29.09 -102.72
CA GLY A 1020 33.75 -28.03 -102.08
C GLY A 1020 33.44 -27.90 -100.58
N TRP A 1021 33.71 -26.72 -100.01
CA TRP A 1021 33.41 -26.43 -98.61
C TRP A 1021 31.90 -26.30 -98.38
N GLN A 1022 31.38 -27.10 -97.46
CA GLN A 1022 30.00 -26.97 -97.00
C GLN A 1022 29.85 -25.84 -95.96
N LYS A 1023 28.62 -25.47 -95.62
CA LYS A 1023 28.34 -24.54 -94.51
C LYS A 1023 28.84 -25.12 -93.17
N TYR A 1024 29.18 -24.24 -92.23
CA TYR A 1024 29.46 -24.67 -90.85
C TYR A 1024 28.21 -25.27 -90.22
N VAL A 1025 28.42 -26.34 -89.47
CA VAL A 1025 27.44 -27.00 -88.62
C VAL A 1025 27.97 -27.04 -87.20
N SER A 1026 27.09 -27.18 -86.21
CA SER A 1026 27.44 -27.09 -84.79
C SER A 1026 27.02 -28.35 -84.05
N ASN A 1027 27.74 -28.70 -82.97
CA ASN A 1027 27.34 -29.65 -81.91
C ASN A 1027 26.52 -30.87 -82.40
N GLY A 1028 27.21 -31.95 -82.79
CA GLY A 1028 26.62 -33.22 -83.20
C GLY A 1028 25.98 -33.24 -84.60
N ALA A 1029 25.82 -32.09 -85.26
CA ALA A 1029 25.27 -32.01 -86.61
C ALA A 1029 26.21 -32.62 -87.69
N LEU A 1030 25.65 -33.10 -88.80
CA LEU A 1030 26.43 -33.81 -89.81
C LEU A 1030 27.21 -32.83 -90.70
N ALA A 1031 28.54 -32.98 -90.78
CA ALA A 1031 29.37 -32.37 -91.81
C ALA A 1031 29.88 -33.46 -92.77
N GLY A 1032 29.74 -33.26 -94.08
CA GLY A 1032 30.09 -34.25 -95.12
C GLY A 1032 28.87 -34.76 -95.88
N THR A 1033 28.97 -35.99 -96.41
CA THR A 1033 27.87 -36.67 -97.09
C THR A 1033 27.82 -38.15 -96.71
N THR A 1034 26.63 -38.76 -96.76
CA THR A 1034 26.45 -40.20 -96.58
C THR A 1034 25.72 -40.77 -97.79
N GLY A 1035 26.05 -41.99 -98.20
CA GLY A 1035 25.39 -42.70 -99.30
C GLY A 1035 25.65 -42.16 -100.72
N LYS A 1036 26.44 -41.09 -100.87
CA LYS A 1036 26.76 -40.46 -102.16
C LYS A 1036 28.10 -40.89 -102.76
N SER A 1037 28.87 -41.72 -102.06
CA SER A 1037 30.24 -42.13 -102.43
C SER A 1037 31.18 -40.93 -102.68
N LEU A 1038 30.97 -39.81 -101.99
CA LEU A 1038 31.82 -38.62 -102.06
C LEU A 1038 32.65 -38.50 -100.79
N GLN A 1039 33.98 -38.57 -100.95
CA GLN A 1039 34.91 -38.44 -99.84
C GLN A 1039 35.05 -37.00 -99.33
N MET A 1040 35.29 -36.85 -98.04
CA MET A 1040 35.88 -35.65 -97.47
C MET A 1040 37.35 -35.56 -97.87
N GLU A 1041 37.81 -34.35 -98.15
CA GLU A 1041 39.21 -34.05 -98.48
C GLU A 1041 39.85 -33.16 -97.40
N ALA A 1042 39.06 -32.31 -96.73
CA ALA A 1042 39.51 -31.47 -95.62
C ALA A 1042 38.39 -31.14 -94.62
N ILE A 1043 38.77 -30.64 -93.44
CA ILE A 1043 37.87 -30.20 -92.36
C ILE A 1043 38.41 -28.92 -91.70
N GLN A 1044 37.49 -28.08 -91.23
CA GLN A 1044 37.75 -26.95 -90.33
C GLN A 1044 36.85 -27.07 -89.11
N ILE A 1045 37.40 -26.80 -87.92
CA ILE A 1045 36.77 -26.91 -86.60
C ILE A 1045 37.17 -25.69 -85.75
N LYS A 1046 36.22 -25.02 -85.12
CA LYS A 1046 36.44 -23.86 -84.22
C LYS A 1046 35.48 -23.91 -83.03
N LEU A 1047 35.86 -23.26 -81.92
CA LEU A 1047 35.00 -23.08 -80.76
C LEU A 1047 34.27 -21.73 -80.84
N THR A 1048 33.19 -21.58 -80.07
CA THR A 1048 32.40 -20.34 -79.94
C THR A 1048 32.17 -19.99 -78.47
N GLY A 1049 31.77 -18.74 -78.18
CA GLY A 1049 31.46 -18.27 -76.81
C GLY A 1049 32.69 -18.16 -75.90
N GLU A 1050 32.46 -18.23 -74.59
CA GLU A 1050 33.50 -18.21 -73.54
C GLU A 1050 34.50 -19.36 -73.72
N LEU A 1051 34.06 -20.50 -74.30
CA LEU A 1051 34.95 -21.61 -74.64
C LEU A 1051 36.05 -21.22 -75.63
N ALA A 1052 35.73 -20.35 -76.61
CA ALA A 1052 36.72 -19.87 -77.56
C ALA A 1052 37.73 -18.90 -76.93
N GLU A 1053 37.38 -18.23 -75.83
CA GLU A 1053 38.30 -17.35 -75.11
C GLU A 1053 39.28 -18.12 -74.23
N LYS A 1054 38.83 -19.24 -73.66
CA LYS A 1054 39.60 -20.05 -72.70
C LYS A 1054 40.35 -21.22 -73.31
N TYR A 1055 39.90 -21.77 -74.43
CA TYR A 1055 40.49 -22.96 -75.05
C TYR A 1055 40.77 -22.79 -76.54
N ASN A 1056 41.74 -23.56 -77.03
CA ASN A 1056 41.98 -23.84 -78.44
C ASN A 1056 41.47 -25.24 -78.77
N VAL A 1057 40.75 -25.40 -79.90
CA VAL A 1057 40.50 -26.71 -80.50
C VAL A 1057 41.58 -27.00 -81.53
N GLU A 1058 42.36 -28.06 -81.29
CA GLU A 1058 43.42 -28.52 -82.18
C GLU A 1058 43.04 -29.84 -82.83
N TYR A 1059 43.31 -29.98 -84.11
CA TYR A 1059 42.95 -31.17 -84.86
C TYR A 1059 43.91 -31.44 -86.02
N ARG A 1060 43.98 -32.70 -86.45
CA ARG A 1060 44.78 -33.12 -87.60
C ARG A 1060 44.03 -34.16 -88.42
N ALA A 1061 44.32 -34.21 -89.72
CA ALA A 1061 43.75 -35.17 -90.65
C ALA A 1061 44.78 -36.23 -91.06
N HIS A 1062 44.33 -37.47 -91.24
CA HIS A 1062 45.04 -38.52 -91.94
C HIS A 1062 44.56 -38.55 -93.39
N VAL A 1063 45.45 -38.25 -94.34
CA VAL A 1063 45.09 -38.13 -95.77
C VAL A 1063 45.77 -39.25 -96.56
N LYS A 1064 45.07 -39.78 -97.56
CA LYS A 1064 45.58 -40.80 -98.47
C LYS A 1064 46.96 -40.40 -99.02
N ASP A 1065 47.90 -41.34 -99.01
CA ASP A 1065 49.28 -41.23 -99.52
C ASP A 1065 50.16 -40.16 -98.80
N ILE A 1066 49.61 -39.46 -97.79
CA ILE A 1066 50.33 -38.47 -96.95
C ILE A 1066 50.48 -38.97 -95.51
N GLY A 1067 49.46 -39.65 -94.98
CA GLY A 1067 49.40 -40.04 -93.58
C GLY A 1067 48.87 -38.91 -92.68
N TRP A 1068 49.18 -38.97 -91.39
CA TRP A 1068 48.80 -37.94 -90.41
C TRP A 1068 49.55 -36.63 -90.66
N GLN A 1069 48.80 -35.55 -90.85
CA GLN A 1069 49.34 -34.21 -90.94
C GLN A 1069 49.61 -33.62 -89.54
N LYS A 1070 50.30 -32.46 -89.49
CA LYS A 1070 50.49 -31.70 -88.25
C LYS A 1070 49.14 -31.21 -87.70
N TYR A 1071 49.08 -30.99 -86.39
CA TYR A 1071 47.92 -30.35 -85.77
C TYR A 1071 47.79 -28.91 -86.25
N VAL A 1072 46.55 -28.50 -86.48
CA VAL A 1072 46.14 -27.13 -86.77
C VAL A 1072 45.04 -26.75 -85.79
N SER A 1073 44.83 -25.45 -85.57
CA SER A 1073 43.94 -24.97 -84.52
C SER A 1073 42.89 -24.02 -85.05
N ASN A 1074 41.74 -23.94 -84.37
CA ASN A 1074 40.72 -22.88 -84.47
C ASN A 1074 40.40 -22.40 -85.90
N GLY A 1075 39.71 -23.25 -86.67
CA GLY A 1075 39.23 -22.93 -88.01
C GLY A 1075 40.27 -23.07 -89.11
N THR A 1076 41.51 -23.47 -88.81
CA THR A 1076 42.55 -23.73 -89.83
C THR A 1076 42.33 -25.05 -90.58
N ILE A 1077 42.64 -25.13 -91.87
CA ILE A 1077 42.34 -26.33 -92.68
C ILE A 1077 43.20 -27.53 -92.24
N ALA A 1078 42.56 -28.65 -91.88
CA ALA A 1078 43.19 -29.98 -91.79
C ALA A 1078 42.75 -30.82 -92.99
N GLY A 1079 43.68 -31.42 -93.72
CA GLY A 1079 43.43 -32.18 -94.96
C GLY A 1079 44.06 -31.54 -96.19
N THR A 1080 43.46 -31.76 -97.36
CA THR A 1080 43.87 -31.15 -98.63
C THR A 1080 42.66 -30.70 -99.43
N THR A 1081 42.75 -29.57 -100.13
CA THR A 1081 41.73 -29.14 -101.10
C THR A 1081 42.33 -29.16 -102.51
N GLY A 1082 41.53 -29.55 -103.52
CA GLY A 1082 41.94 -29.52 -104.94
C GLY A 1082 42.97 -30.57 -105.37
N LYS A 1083 43.46 -31.42 -104.46
CA LYS A 1083 44.42 -32.50 -104.77
C LYS A 1083 43.77 -33.86 -105.07
N SER A 1084 42.44 -33.95 -104.99
CA SER A 1084 41.67 -35.19 -105.14
C SER A 1084 42.08 -36.32 -104.17
N LEU A 1085 42.74 -36.00 -103.06
CA LEU A 1085 43.13 -36.98 -102.04
C LEU A 1085 42.04 -37.07 -100.96
N ARG A 1086 41.59 -38.30 -100.67
CA ARG A 1086 40.62 -38.54 -99.59
C ARG A 1086 41.27 -38.36 -98.22
N MET A 1087 40.55 -37.75 -97.31
CA MET A 1087 40.78 -37.86 -95.88
C MET A 1087 40.24 -39.22 -95.41
N GLU A 1088 41.00 -39.92 -94.58
CA GLU A 1088 40.69 -41.26 -94.08
C GLU A 1088 40.32 -41.25 -92.59
N ALA A 1089 40.90 -40.31 -91.83
CA ALA A 1089 40.57 -40.09 -90.42
C ALA A 1089 40.89 -38.66 -89.95
N VAL A 1090 40.35 -38.26 -88.80
CA VAL A 1090 40.65 -37.01 -88.08
C VAL A 1090 40.86 -37.29 -86.59
N GLN A 1091 41.72 -36.52 -85.93
CA GLN A 1091 41.91 -36.51 -84.47
C GLN A 1091 41.73 -35.09 -83.94
N ILE A 1092 41.06 -34.92 -82.80
CA ILE A 1092 40.66 -33.61 -82.24
C ILE A 1092 41.00 -33.57 -80.74
N ARG A 1093 41.49 -32.44 -80.23
CA ARG A 1093 41.79 -32.19 -78.82
C ARG A 1093 41.49 -30.76 -78.38
N LEU A 1094 41.23 -30.57 -77.08
CA LEU A 1094 41.13 -29.24 -76.45
C LEU A 1094 42.42 -28.93 -75.70
N VAL A 1095 42.91 -27.70 -75.83
CA VAL A 1095 44.10 -27.20 -75.12
C VAL A 1095 43.76 -25.86 -74.50
N GLU A 1096 43.99 -25.70 -73.20
CA GLU A 1096 43.77 -24.43 -72.50
C GLU A 1096 44.70 -23.33 -73.06
N LYS A 1097 44.17 -22.13 -73.23
CA LYS A 1097 44.96 -20.95 -73.59
C LYS A 1097 45.70 -20.49 -72.34
N LYS A 1098 47.02 -20.37 -72.45
CA LYS A 1098 47.87 -19.80 -71.39
C LYS A 1098 47.76 -18.28 -71.36
#